data_AF-A0A6M0A0X8-F1
#
_entry.id   AF-A0A6M0A0X8-F1
#
_cell.length_a   1.000
_cell.length_b   1.000
_cell.length_c   1.000
_cell.angle_alpha   90.00
_cell.angle_beta   90.00
_cell.angle_gamma   90.00
#
_symmetry.space_group_name_H-M   'P 1'
#
loop_
_entity.id
_entity.type
_entity.pdbx_description
1 polymer ?
#
loop_
_entity_poly.entity_id
_entity_poly.type
_entity_poly.pdbx_seq_one_letter_code
_entity_poly.pdbx_strand_id
1 'polypeptide(L)'
;MATKLWRNIWRVLNTEIELNLSETVKGGVESAKAVLEIAKALQENKDTSELKPFIENIDSVLDVLNSPLGKVAGAGLPFLPIATGIITFIIDKTRQEPTLEDEVQLVAQVAYLESLRRFLIDHPEISEKLTETEASEVVQKQIKKLDEEIYFNDRDAKDTLICFYDSPLRKKFDKILVKRLKESGLAQNQAKIVTERISRNTHRYMKEAVVEVKDNANKLAGFYGYGWQGDLEIYASIDKYLEKNIATKPDEQVFDENFTFRQIYVPLEVKPVNSDGKVEERATPQNIEKWAKTILLDENKDKQVLFIQAGPGRGKSVFCRMFADWVRQELHPIYTPILIRLRDVRNFAANIDETLADAVGWDFVTTDSGWLTDHNTRFLFLLDGFDELLLERGASNELKVFLDQVAQFQKQAAENKERGHRVLITGRPLALYGIERLMPPNLERVSILPMSDEIQQRWFEKWQTIVAQEETKKFREFLQSQECPKQVQELAREPLLLYLLAAMHRDKQLKVEMFATADVGGAKVSVYEQALEWVLEKQRVEDGRNLNPEITKLYPEDLEILLAEAGLCVVQSGGEYAAIKMIEDRLLKQGYRDLQALIENARKNKREDGLKNALAAFYLKSAAAAENSVEFFHKSFGEFLCAKRMVESLEDLTEKTGKRRKTYVVSDEDLEWQVYDLFAYGSLTVEVVEYLMALLVKSQVDLVVLFERLHGFYLDWCDGKFIEATEETLPQKKARQLQQWGIESGQRRVDIYTGLNVMILLFELHRYGQSQEGLREELHFYPCGKPNGEDFNLRRLLRILAYSQCLGNGAFGEIVGSFLSGADLSDANLRNADLSGANLRNADLSGTNLIRADLRNADLSGTNISDADLIHVNLRNAELIRTDLRSAYLTRADLRSTNFSGSDLSGVDLSGADLSGTNISDADLSGANLRSANLRSANFSNIKWNNQTKWSNTIGLHEAREVPEDLQQNPEFAAAVAQSQAASQQQQ
;
A
#
# COMPACT_ATOMS: atom_id res chain seq x y z
N MET A 1 51.29 27.88 -2.58
CA MET A 1 50.84 28.39 -1.27
C MET A 1 50.16 27.22 -0.58
N ALA A 2 50.81 26.59 0.40
CA ALA A 2 50.24 25.44 1.13
C ALA A 2 49.13 25.89 2.10
N THR A 3 48.31 24.95 2.58
CA THR A 3 47.12 25.15 3.45
C THR A 3 47.50 25.57 4.88
N LYS A 4 46.58 25.79 5.85
CA LYS A 4 46.97 26.05 7.27
C LYS A 4 47.54 24.78 7.94
N LEU A 5 46.84 23.64 7.79
CA LEU A 5 47.30 22.30 8.18
C LEU A 5 48.64 21.94 7.51
N TRP A 6 48.72 22.03 6.18
CA TRP A 6 49.94 21.69 5.44
C TRP A 6 51.03 22.75 5.61
N ARG A 7 50.72 24.05 5.81
CA ARG A 7 51.74 25.02 6.27
C ARG A 7 52.27 24.65 7.66
N ASN A 8 51.43 24.17 8.56
CA ASN A 8 51.87 23.71 9.88
C ASN A 8 52.78 22.49 9.71
N ILE A 9 52.39 21.46 8.94
CA ILE A 9 53.21 20.28 8.63
C ILE A 9 54.54 20.68 7.96
N TRP A 10 54.49 21.57 6.96
CA TRP A 10 55.68 22.06 6.25
C TRP A 10 56.58 22.93 7.12
N ARG A 11 56.01 23.74 8.03
CA ARG A 11 56.79 24.50 9.03
C ARG A 11 57.53 23.55 9.96
N VAL A 12 56.91 22.42 10.32
CA VAL A 12 57.53 21.37 11.15
C VAL A 12 58.66 20.67 10.41
N LEU A 13 58.45 20.27 9.15
CA LEU A 13 59.46 19.65 8.31
C LEU A 13 60.72 20.52 8.10
N ASN A 14 60.54 21.84 8.09
CA ASN A 14 61.60 22.81 7.78
C ASN A 14 62.15 23.56 9.00
N THR A 15 61.93 23.08 10.24
CA THR A 15 62.46 23.75 11.45
C THR A 15 63.99 23.74 11.59
N GLU A 16 64.73 23.04 10.72
CA GLU A 16 66.21 23.07 10.69
C GLU A 16 66.82 23.91 9.55
N ILE A 17 66.04 24.50 8.63
CA ILE A 17 66.59 25.26 7.49
C ILE A 17 65.70 26.47 7.14
N GLU A 18 66.32 27.66 7.05
CA GLU A 18 65.70 28.87 6.49
C GLU A 18 65.27 28.63 5.03
N LEU A 19 63.97 28.76 4.74
CA LEU A 19 63.41 28.57 3.40
C LEU A 19 63.70 29.76 2.48
N ASN A 20 64.52 29.53 1.45
CA ASN A 20 64.36 30.14 0.14
C ASN A 20 63.18 29.43 -0.58
N LEU A 21 62.02 30.10 -0.63
CA LEU A 21 60.82 29.65 -1.36
C LEU A 21 61.01 29.79 -2.89
N SER A 22 61.87 28.97 -3.51
CA SER A 22 62.07 29.04 -4.98
C SER A 22 62.17 27.71 -5.74
N GLU A 23 61.95 26.55 -5.14
CA GLU A 23 61.76 25.31 -5.93
C GLU A 23 60.33 24.77 -5.75
N THR A 24 59.66 24.68 -6.89
CA THR A 24 58.25 24.35 -7.06
C THR A 24 58.08 22.84 -6.87
N VAL A 25 57.45 22.43 -5.75
CA VAL A 25 56.86 21.09 -5.67
C VAL A 25 55.85 20.96 -6.80
N LYS A 26 56.03 19.92 -7.63
CA LYS A 26 55.19 19.64 -8.80
C LYS A 26 53.83 19.08 -8.36
N GLY A 27 52.93 19.93 -7.89
CA GLY A 27 51.57 19.49 -7.56
C GLY A 27 50.85 18.90 -8.78
N GLY A 28 50.16 17.78 -8.62
CA GLY A 28 49.46 17.05 -9.69
C GLY A 28 49.54 15.53 -9.53
N VAL A 29 49.69 14.79 -10.63
CA VAL A 29 49.75 13.30 -10.66
C VAL A 29 50.89 12.74 -9.78
N GLU A 30 51.99 13.48 -9.59
CA GLU A 30 53.10 13.08 -8.70
C GLU A 30 52.69 13.13 -7.21
N SER A 31 51.95 14.16 -6.77
CA SER A 31 51.40 14.24 -5.40
C SER A 31 50.37 13.14 -5.13
N ALA A 32 49.55 12.80 -6.14
CA ALA A 32 48.61 11.68 -6.04
C ALA A 32 49.30 10.32 -5.82
N LYS A 33 50.43 10.09 -6.52
CA LYS A 33 51.28 8.91 -6.31
C LYS A 33 51.89 8.90 -4.90
N ALA A 34 52.32 10.05 -4.39
CA ALA A 34 52.87 10.15 -3.04
C ALA A 34 51.84 9.74 -1.96
N VAL A 35 50.58 10.14 -2.09
CA VAL A 35 49.52 9.70 -1.16
C VAL A 35 49.31 8.18 -1.20
N LEU A 36 49.33 7.56 -2.39
CA LEU A 36 49.21 6.10 -2.53
C LEU A 36 50.42 5.35 -1.92
N GLU A 37 51.63 5.89 -2.07
CA GLU A 37 52.83 5.31 -1.44
C GLU A 37 52.78 5.42 0.09
N ILE A 38 52.20 6.49 0.66
CA ILE A 38 51.95 6.58 2.11
C ILE A 38 50.98 5.48 2.56
N ALA A 39 49.86 5.31 1.86
CA ALA A 39 48.87 4.28 2.19
C ALA A 39 49.50 2.88 2.18
N LYS A 40 50.36 2.61 1.18
CA LYS A 40 51.10 1.36 1.05
C LYS A 40 52.14 1.17 2.16
N ALA A 41 52.93 2.19 2.47
CA ALA A 41 53.94 2.13 3.52
C ALA A 41 53.31 1.85 4.90
N LEU A 42 52.16 2.46 5.19
CA LEU A 42 51.40 2.23 6.41
C LEU A 42 50.80 0.82 6.46
N GLN A 43 50.29 0.30 5.35
CA GLN A 43 49.82 -1.08 5.26
C GLN A 43 50.94 -2.11 5.49
N GLU A 44 52.17 -1.78 5.10
CA GLU A 44 53.38 -2.58 5.33
C GLU A 44 53.95 -2.43 6.76
N ASN A 45 53.28 -1.69 7.65
CA ASN A 45 53.72 -1.38 9.03
C ASN A 45 55.09 -0.69 9.12
N LYS A 46 55.43 0.18 8.15
CA LYS A 46 56.66 0.97 8.21
C LYS A 46 56.61 2.06 9.27
N ASP A 47 57.77 2.43 9.81
CA ASP A 47 57.91 3.46 10.83
C ASP A 47 57.54 4.85 10.29
N THR A 48 56.99 5.73 11.14
CA THR A 48 56.57 7.10 10.76
C THR A 48 57.72 7.94 10.22
N SER A 49 58.94 7.62 10.64
CA SER A 49 60.19 8.23 10.14
C SER A 49 60.45 7.95 8.65
N GLU A 50 59.95 6.83 8.12
CA GLU A 50 60.06 6.44 6.71
C GLU A 50 59.01 7.11 5.81
N LEU A 51 57.99 7.76 6.40
CA LEU A 51 56.93 8.48 5.67
C LEU A 51 57.35 9.88 5.22
N LYS A 52 58.39 10.45 5.84
CA LYS A 52 58.90 11.81 5.60
C LYS A 52 59.05 12.20 4.11
N PRO A 53 59.75 11.43 3.25
CA PRO A 53 59.96 11.81 1.85
C PRO A 53 58.67 11.85 1.01
N PHE A 54 57.63 11.15 1.44
CA PHE A 54 56.34 11.16 0.75
C PHE A 54 55.46 12.31 1.23
N ILE A 55 55.47 12.61 2.54
CA ILE A 55 54.75 13.74 3.14
C ILE A 55 55.25 15.08 2.58
N GLU A 56 56.55 15.20 2.28
CA GLU A 56 57.16 16.40 1.66
C GLU A 56 56.66 16.70 0.23
N ASN A 57 55.96 15.76 -0.43
CA ASN A 57 55.50 15.90 -1.82
C ASN A 57 53.97 16.02 -1.98
N ILE A 58 53.24 16.21 -0.87
CA ILE A 58 51.76 16.25 -0.86
C ILE A 58 51.26 17.65 -0.46
N ASP A 59 50.29 18.15 -1.23
CA ASP A 59 49.58 19.40 -0.94
C ASP A 59 48.22 19.14 -0.26
N SER A 60 47.56 18.01 -0.57
CA SER A 60 46.33 17.53 0.06
C SER A 60 46.19 16.02 -0.10
N VAL A 61 45.54 15.32 0.85
CA VAL A 61 45.22 13.90 0.67
C VAL A 61 44.26 13.70 -0.51
N LEU A 62 43.38 14.68 -0.78
CA LEU A 62 42.49 14.69 -1.94
C LEU A 62 43.23 14.79 -3.29
N ASP A 63 44.55 14.98 -3.30
CA ASP A 63 45.34 14.88 -4.53
C ASP A 63 45.20 13.52 -5.21
N VAL A 64 44.80 12.47 -4.48
CA VAL A 64 44.40 11.16 -5.03
C VAL A 64 43.34 11.29 -6.13
N LEU A 65 42.46 12.30 -6.07
CA LEU A 65 41.45 12.55 -7.10
C LEU A 65 42.05 12.93 -8.46
N ASN A 66 43.34 13.31 -8.50
CA ASN A 66 44.07 13.57 -9.74
C ASN A 66 44.43 12.28 -10.48
N SER A 67 44.51 11.14 -9.78
CA SER A 67 44.76 9.82 -10.38
C SER A 67 43.50 9.25 -11.06
N PRO A 68 43.65 8.25 -11.94
CA PRO A 68 42.53 7.46 -12.44
C PRO A 68 41.82 6.76 -11.28
N LEU A 69 40.56 7.14 -11.00
CA LEU A 69 39.85 6.69 -9.79
C LEU A 69 39.60 5.18 -9.76
N GLY A 70 39.46 4.53 -10.93
CA GLY A 70 39.34 3.07 -11.00
C GLY A 70 40.59 2.34 -10.50
N LYS A 71 41.78 2.92 -10.73
CA LYS A 71 43.06 2.37 -10.21
C LYS A 71 43.22 2.58 -8.71
N VAL A 72 42.60 3.63 -8.17
CA VAL A 72 42.60 3.91 -6.73
C VAL A 72 41.84 2.80 -5.97
N ALA A 73 40.71 2.33 -6.50
CA ALA A 73 39.97 1.21 -5.94
C ALA A 73 40.73 -0.13 -6.12
N GLY A 74 41.26 -0.39 -7.32
CA GLY A 74 41.98 -1.63 -7.64
C GLY A 74 43.31 -1.84 -6.90
N ALA A 75 43.90 -0.77 -6.33
CA ALA A 75 45.12 -0.87 -5.54
C ALA A 75 44.91 -1.54 -4.17
N GLY A 76 43.67 -1.59 -3.65
CA GLY A 76 43.36 -2.23 -2.37
C GLY A 76 43.93 -1.53 -1.13
N LEU A 77 44.44 -0.31 -1.27
CA LEU A 77 45.09 0.45 -0.19
C LEU A 77 44.05 1.19 0.67
N PRO A 78 43.98 0.97 1.99
CA PRO A 78 43.07 1.71 2.87
C PRO A 78 43.57 3.14 3.12
N PHE A 79 42.64 4.11 3.15
CA PHE A 79 42.99 5.52 3.37
C PHE A 79 42.92 5.96 4.84
N LEU A 80 42.15 5.27 5.69
CA LEU A 80 41.99 5.64 7.10
C LEU A 80 43.32 5.72 7.88
N PRO A 81 44.27 4.75 7.73
CA PRO A 81 45.52 4.77 8.50
C PRO A 81 46.41 5.97 8.22
N ILE A 82 46.21 6.65 7.08
CA ILE A 82 46.93 7.88 6.71
C ILE A 82 46.71 8.97 7.76
N ALA A 83 45.51 9.05 8.36
CA ALA A 83 45.23 10.03 9.41
C ALA A 83 46.15 9.79 10.62
N THR A 84 46.20 8.56 11.11
CA THR A 84 47.06 8.18 12.24
C THR A 84 48.52 8.37 11.91
N GLY A 85 48.98 7.94 10.73
CA GLY A 85 50.36 8.12 10.29
C GLY A 85 50.81 9.58 10.28
N ILE A 86 49.99 10.47 9.72
CA ILE A 86 50.31 11.91 9.64
C ILE A 86 50.24 12.57 11.02
N ILE A 87 49.21 12.29 11.83
CA ILE A 87 49.08 12.88 13.18
C ILE A 87 50.24 12.44 14.07
N THR A 88 50.58 11.16 14.06
CA THR A 88 51.71 10.60 14.82
C THR A 88 53.02 11.24 14.39
N PHE A 89 53.25 11.37 13.07
CA PHE A 89 54.43 12.05 12.52
C PHE A 89 54.54 13.50 13.01
N ILE A 90 53.44 14.25 13.04
CA ILE A 90 53.43 15.63 13.55
C ILE A 90 53.82 15.64 15.02
N ILE A 91 53.20 14.80 15.85
CA ILE A 91 53.45 14.74 17.29
C ILE A 91 54.89 14.36 17.60
N ASP A 92 55.44 13.35 16.90
CA ASP A 92 56.83 12.91 17.06
C ASP A 92 57.83 14.03 16.77
N LYS A 93 57.52 14.91 15.81
CA LYS A 93 58.39 16.01 15.39
C LYS A 93 58.22 17.29 16.19
N THR A 94 57.00 17.65 16.59
CA THR A 94 56.71 18.92 17.28
C THR A 94 56.60 18.79 18.79
N ARG A 95 56.36 17.57 19.29
CA ARG A 95 55.89 17.30 20.66
C ARG A 95 54.60 18.07 21.02
N GLN A 96 53.83 18.50 20.02
CA GLN A 96 52.59 19.23 20.16
C GLN A 96 51.49 18.61 19.29
N GLU A 97 50.33 18.39 19.90
CA GLU A 97 49.14 17.90 19.21
C GLU A 97 48.56 18.95 18.25
N PRO A 98 48.14 18.56 17.02
CA PRO A 98 47.49 19.47 16.07
C PRO A 98 46.24 20.17 16.64
N THR A 99 45.74 21.19 15.93
CA THR A 99 44.48 21.84 16.31
C THR A 99 43.28 20.98 15.91
N LEU A 100 42.13 21.15 16.57
CA LEU A 100 40.91 20.42 16.21
C LEU A 100 40.52 20.67 14.74
N GLU A 101 40.65 21.90 14.26
CA GLU A 101 40.47 22.25 12.83
C GLU A 101 41.32 21.38 11.89
N ASP A 102 42.61 21.24 12.22
CA ASP A 102 43.61 20.52 11.43
C ASP A 102 43.32 19.00 11.45
N GLU A 103 42.95 18.45 12.60
CA GLU A 103 42.57 17.03 12.77
C GLU A 103 41.28 16.69 12.01
N VAL A 104 40.25 17.51 12.14
CA VAL A 104 38.95 17.28 11.47
C VAL A 104 39.08 17.40 9.96
N GLN A 105 39.86 18.36 9.44
CA GLN A 105 40.10 18.48 8.00
C GLN A 105 40.82 17.26 7.43
N LEU A 106 41.80 16.71 8.15
CA LEU A 106 42.51 15.52 7.73
C LEU A 106 41.60 14.29 7.75
N VAL A 107 40.90 14.06 8.87
CA VAL A 107 39.95 12.95 9.05
C VAL A 107 38.84 13.00 7.99
N ALA A 108 38.29 14.18 7.70
CA ALA A 108 37.29 14.35 6.66
C ALA A 108 37.80 14.00 5.26
N GLN A 109 39.05 14.35 4.92
CA GLN A 109 39.65 14.02 3.62
C GLN A 109 39.88 12.51 3.46
N VAL A 110 40.45 11.85 4.47
CA VAL A 110 40.68 10.39 4.40
C VAL A 110 39.37 9.61 4.39
N ALA A 111 38.37 10.03 5.18
CA ALA A 111 37.08 9.37 5.26
C ALA A 111 36.30 9.51 3.95
N TYR A 112 36.38 10.68 3.29
CA TYR A 112 35.76 10.91 2.00
C TYR A 112 36.38 10.04 0.90
N LEU A 113 37.71 9.88 0.92
CA LEU A 113 38.41 8.98 0.00
C LEU A 113 38.15 7.51 0.29
N GLU A 114 38.08 7.11 1.56
CA GLU A 114 37.71 5.76 1.94
C GLU A 114 36.27 5.43 1.51
N SER A 115 35.35 6.37 1.69
CA SER A 115 33.98 6.25 1.19
C SER A 115 33.91 6.10 -0.33
N LEU A 116 34.70 6.89 -1.07
CA LEU A 116 34.81 6.77 -2.53
C LEU A 116 35.41 5.42 -2.92
N ARG A 117 36.48 4.98 -2.25
CA ARG A 117 37.16 3.71 -2.51
C ARG A 117 36.21 2.53 -2.34
N ARG A 118 35.49 2.49 -1.22
CA ARG A 118 34.50 1.43 -0.91
C ARG A 118 33.38 1.41 -1.93
N PHE A 119 32.83 2.58 -2.25
CA PHE A 119 31.82 2.70 -3.31
C PHE A 119 32.29 2.12 -4.65
N LEU A 120 33.53 2.42 -5.07
CA LEU A 120 34.07 1.91 -6.33
C LEU A 120 34.39 0.41 -6.32
N ILE A 121 34.67 -0.18 -5.15
CA ILE A 121 34.82 -1.63 -4.99
C ILE A 121 33.47 -2.32 -5.17
N ASP A 122 32.42 -1.75 -4.59
CA ASP A 122 31.06 -2.30 -4.64
C ASP A 122 30.38 -2.09 -6.02
N HIS A 123 30.91 -1.17 -6.83
CA HIS A 123 30.41 -0.80 -8.16
C HIS A 123 31.47 -0.92 -9.26
N PRO A 124 31.89 -2.15 -9.63
CA PRO A 124 32.95 -2.37 -10.62
C PRO A 124 32.63 -1.77 -11.99
N GLU A 125 31.35 -1.73 -12.39
CA GLU A 125 30.87 -1.14 -13.64
C GLU A 125 31.11 0.37 -13.74
N ILE A 126 31.12 1.06 -12.60
CA ILE A 126 31.48 2.47 -12.52
C ILE A 126 33.00 2.58 -12.46
N SER A 127 33.66 1.74 -11.66
CA SER A 127 35.12 1.72 -11.49
C SER A 127 35.88 1.55 -12.81
N GLU A 128 35.44 0.62 -13.68
CA GLU A 128 36.04 0.37 -14.99
C GLU A 128 36.04 1.64 -15.87
N LYS A 129 34.92 2.37 -15.90
CA LYS A 129 34.80 3.63 -16.66
C LYS A 129 35.75 4.71 -16.17
N LEU A 130 36.21 4.63 -14.93
CA LEU A 130 37.11 5.60 -14.29
C LEU A 130 38.59 5.19 -14.34
N THR A 131 38.95 4.11 -15.03
CA THR A 131 40.30 3.51 -14.96
C THR A 131 41.34 4.17 -15.87
N GLU A 132 40.90 4.87 -16.93
CA GLU A 132 41.81 5.43 -17.94
C GLU A 132 41.92 6.96 -17.93
N THR A 133 40.96 7.67 -17.33
CA THR A 133 40.89 9.12 -17.39
C THR A 133 41.68 9.75 -16.24
N GLU A 134 42.69 10.59 -16.53
CA GLU A 134 43.34 11.46 -15.52
C GLU A 134 42.56 12.78 -15.33
N ALA A 135 42.78 13.50 -14.23
CA ALA A 135 42.08 14.75 -13.96
C ALA A 135 42.54 15.88 -14.91
N SER A 136 41.59 16.68 -15.41
CA SER A 136 41.92 17.85 -16.23
C SER A 136 42.71 18.91 -15.46
N GLU A 137 43.44 19.78 -16.16
CA GLU A 137 44.12 20.94 -15.54
C GLU A 137 43.16 21.81 -14.70
N VAL A 138 41.87 21.85 -15.07
CA VAL A 138 40.88 22.66 -14.37
C VAL A 138 40.47 22.01 -13.04
N VAL A 139 40.43 20.68 -12.96
CA VAL A 139 40.19 19.94 -11.69
C VAL A 139 41.44 20.00 -10.81
N GLN A 140 42.64 19.81 -11.39
CA GLN A 140 43.91 19.95 -10.66
C GLN A 140 44.05 21.34 -10.01
N LYS A 141 43.67 22.41 -10.72
CA LYS A 141 43.62 23.78 -10.16
C LYS A 141 42.58 23.96 -9.07
N GLN A 142 41.46 23.23 -9.10
CA GLN A 142 40.43 23.29 -8.05
C GLN A 142 40.87 22.58 -6.78
N ILE A 143 41.54 21.43 -6.92
CA ILE A 143 42.12 20.70 -5.78
C ILE A 143 43.21 21.57 -5.11
N LYS A 144 44.09 22.19 -5.89
CA LYS A 144 45.10 23.14 -5.37
C LYS A 144 44.53 24.37 -4.67
N LYS A 145 43.26 24.72 -4.91
CA LYS A 145 42.56 25.88 -4.32
C LYS A 145 41.62 25.52 -3.16
N LEU A 146 41.64 24.27 -2.69
CA LEU A 146 40.75 23.79 -1.62
C LEU A 146 40.78 24.68 -0.37
N ASP A 147 41.93 25.27 -0.04
CA ASP A 147 42.16 25.96 1.23
C ASP A 147 42.23 27.48 1.17
N GLU A 148 42.29 28.09 -0.02
CA GLU A 148 42.37 29.55 -0.16
C GLU A 148 41.02 30.25 0.08
N GLU A 149 39.91 29.48 0.11
CA GLU A 149 38.54 30.02 0.03
C GLU A 149 37.58 29.55 1.14
N ILE A 150 38.02 28.86 2.20
CA ILE A 150 37.15 28.49 3.35
C ILE A 150 37.69 29.11 4.64
N TYR A 151 36.81 29.82 5.35
CA TYR A 151 36.97 30.06 6.78
C TYR A 151 36.46 28.81 7.51
N PHE A 152 37.37 28.01 8.07
CA PHE A 152 37.05 26.80 8.84
C PHE A 152 37.54 27.03 10.27
N ASN A 153 36.60 27.21 11.19
CA ASN A 153 36.90 27.45 12.60
C ASN A 153 36.52 26.24 13.47
N ASP A 154 36.88 26.27 14.75
CA ASP A 154 36.50 25.24 15.74
C ASP A 154 34.99 24.90 15.76
N ARG A 155 34.08 25.85 15.47
CA ARG A 155 32.64 25.57 15.37
C ARG A 155 32.33 24.75 14.12
N ASP A 156 32.87 25.13 12.97
CA ASP A 156 32.71 24.35 11.73
C ASP A 156 33.29 22.94 11.87
N ALA A 157 34.40 22.79 12.60
CA ALA A 157 35.01 21.51 12.92
C ALA A 157 34.06 20.62 13.76
N LYS A 158 33.46 21.17 14.81
CA LYS A 158 32.46 20.46 15.63
C LYS A 158 31.21 20.09 14.84
N ASP A 159 30.68 21.02 14.05
CA ASP A 159 29.50 20.78 13.21
C ASP A 159 29.78 19.68 12.16
N THR A 160 30.99 19.65 11.59
CA THR A 160 31.42 18.58 10.67
C THR A 160 31.51 17.21 11.36
N LEU A 161 31.94 17.18 12.62
CA LEU A 161 31.97 15.96 13.44
C LEU A 161 30.57 15.48 13.83
N ILE A 162 29.56 16.36 13.88
CA ILE A 162 28.16 15.96 14.09
C ILE A 162 27.57 15.42 12.79
N CYS A 163 27.74 16.16 11.68
CA CYS A 163 27.23 15.77 10.37
C CYS A 163 28.15 16.29 9.28
N PHE A 164 28.89 15.39 8.61
CA PHE A 164 29.76 15.78 7.50
C PHE A 164 28.95 16.34 6.33
N TYR A 165 27.74 15.80 6.10
CA TYR A 165 26.92 16.17 4.96
C TYR A 165 26.44 17.63 4.98
N ASP A 166 26.30 18.22 6.16
CA ASP A 166 25.93 19.65 6.29
C ASP A 166 27.14 20.59 6.38
N SER A 167 28.36 20.03 6.37
CA SER A 167 29.60 20.77 6.52
C SER A 167 29.95 21.66 5.31
N PRO A 168 30.70 22.75 5.51
CA PRO A 168 31.28 23.52 4.40
C PRO A 168 32.30 22.71 3.58
N LEU A 169 32.94 21.69 4.17
CA LEU A 169 33.92 20.84 3.48
C LEU A 169 33.26 20.02 2.37
N ARG A 170 32.10 19.41 2.65
CA ARG A 170 31.31 18.67 1.65
C ARG A 170 31.13 19.46 0.37
N LYS A 171 30.66 20.71 0.45
CA LYS A 171 30.34 21.51 -0.76
C LYS A 171 31.51 21.61 -1.74
N LYS A 172 32.75 21.64 -1.22
CA LYS A 172 33.95 21.64 -2.07
C LYS A 172 34.30 20.24 -2.58
N PHE A 173 34.24 19.24 -1.72
CA PHE A 173 34.57 17.86 -2.08
C PHE A 173 33.62 17.36 -3.17
N ASP A 174 32.32 17.58 -3.00
CA ASP A 174 31.27 17.23 -3.95
C ASP A 174 31.48 17.94 -5.30
N LYS A 175 31.81 19.24 -5.27
CA LYS A 175 32.04 20.03 -6.49
C LYS A 175 33.20 19.46 -7.32
N ILE A 176 34.27 19.03 -6.65
CA ILE A 176 35.42 18.40 -7.30
C ILE A 176 35.02 17.03 -7.84
N LEU A 177 34.37 16.20 -7.01
CA LEU A 177 34.04 14.83 -7.37
C LEU A 177 33.00 14.75 -8.50
N VAL A 178 31.92 15.54 -8.47
CA VAL A 178 30.93 15.60 -9.55
C VAL A 178 31.62 15.94 -10.88
N LYS A 179 32.53 16.92 -10.86
CA LYS A 179 33.25 17.30 -12.07
C LYS A 179 34.18 16.19 -12.55
N ARG A 180 34.85 15.50 -11.62
CA ARG A 180 35.74 14.38 -11.93
C ARG A 180 35.01 13.18 -12.52
N LEU A 181 33.86 12.83 -11.96
CA LEU A 181 32.97 11.79 -12.48
C LEU A 181 32.45 12.14 -13.88
N LYS A 182 32.11 13.43 -14.11
CA LYS A 182 31.70 13.92 -15.44
C LYS A 182 32.82 13.83 -16.48
N GLU A 183 34.05 14.20 -16.13
CA GLU A 183 35.22 14.08 -17.02
C GLU A 183 35.45 12.64 -17.47
N SER A 184 35.05 11.68 -16.65
CA SER A 184 35.18 10.25 -16.90
C SER A 184 33.96 9.64 -17.60
N GLY A 185 33.03 10.48 -18.10
CA GLY A 185 31.90 10.06 -18.95
C GLY A 185 30.58 9.78 -18.24
N LEU A 186 30.46 10.00 -16.92
CA LEU A 186 29.18 9.86 -16.22
C LEU A 186 28.22 11.03 -16.55
N ALA A 187 26.95 10.71 -16.75
CA ALA A 187 25.90 11.71 -16.92
C ALA A 187 25.76 12.58 -15.66
N GLN A 188 25.36 13.85 -15.83
CA GLN A 188 25.33 14.82 -14.73
C GLN A 188 24.47 14.37 -13.53
N ASN A 189 23.33 13.74 -13.76
CA ASN A 189 22.46 13.28 -12.68
C ASN A 189 23.07 12.07 -11.95
N GLN A 190 23.68 11.13 -12.69
CA GLN A 190 24.37 9.98 -12.10
C GLN A 190 25.58 10.43 -11.26
N ALA A 191 26.38 11.35 -11.77
CA ALA A 191 27.53 11.91 -11.04
C ALA A 191 27.10 12.58 -9.73
N LYS A 192 25.95 13.27 -9.72
CA LYS A 192 25.37 13.87 -8.50
C LYS A 192 24.94 12.81 -7.48
N ILE A 193 24.19 11.79 -7.90
CA ILE A 193 23.73 10.71 -7.00
C ILE A 193 24.91 9.95 -6.40
N VAL A 194 25.90 9.56 -7.22
CA VAL A 194 27.12 8.89 -6.75
C VAL A 194 27.86 9.74 -5.73
N THR A 195 28.04 11.03 -6.02
CA THR A 195 28.68 11.96 -5.09
C THR A 195 27.89 12.05 -3.79
N GLU A 196 26.56 12.19 -3.86
CA GLU A 196 25.73 12.29 -2.66
C GLU A 196 25.82 11.03 -1.77
N ARG A 197 25.86 9.82 -2.36
CA ARG A 197 26.07 8.56 -1.63
C ARG A 197 27.40 8.57 -0.89
N ILE A 198 28.47 9.00 -1.56
CA ILE A 198 29.81 9.10 -0.96
C ILE A 198 29.79 10.11 0.19
N SER A 199 29.23 11.30 -0.02
CA SER A 199 29.21 12.35 0.99
C SER A 199 28.41 11.97 2.22
N ARG A 200 27.30 11.24 2.06
CA ARG A 200 26.51 10.74 3.21
C ARG A 200 27.22 9.61 3.95
N ASN A 201 27.84 8.70 3.22
CA ASN A 201 28.57 7.59 3.84
C ASN A 201 29.90 8.03 4.48
N THR A 202 30.44 9.19 4.10
CA THR A 202 31.69 9.75 4.64
C THR A 202 31.67 9.86 6.17
N HIS A 203 30.52 10.18 6.79
CA HIS A 203 30.43 10.31 8.24
C HIS A 203 30.76 9.00 8.98
N ARG A 204 30.32 7.85 8.46
CA ARG A 204 30.65 6.52 8.99
C ARG A 204 32.17 6.31 9.04
N TYR A 205 32.85 6.63 7.95
CA TYR A 205 34.31 6.50 7.87
C TYR A 205 35.06 7.57 8.68
N MET A 206 34.45 8.74 8.92
CA MET A 206 35.02 9.71 9.85
C MET A 206 35.05 9.13 11.27
N LYS A 207 33.98 8.43 11.70
CA LYS A 207 33.95 7.74 12.99
C LYS A 207 35.00 6.64 13.05
N GLU A 208 35.13 5.81 12.01
CA GLU A 208 36.20 4.78 11.93
C GLU A 208 37.60 5.41 12.03
N ALA A 209 37.87 6.49 11.28
CA ALA A 209 39.14 7.20 11.34
C ALA A 209 39.41 7.79 12.74
N VAL A 210 38.38 8.33 13.43
CA VAL A 210 38.50 8.80 14.82
C VAL A 210 38.97 7.66 15.75
N VAL A 211 38.48 6.43 15.55
CA VAL A 211 38.91 5.26 16.33
C VAL A 211 40.40 4.99 16.13
N GLU A 212 40.88 5.09 14.89
CA GLU A 212 42.28 4.81 14.56
C GLU A 212 43.25 5.85 15.12
N VAL A 213 42.80 7.09 15.32
CA VAL A 213 43.65 8.20 15.80
C VAL A 213 43.49 8.47 17.30
N LYS A 214 42.57 7.80 18.00
CA LYS A 214 42.15 8.13 19.37
C LYS A 214 43.29 8.20 20.39
N ASP A 215 44.31 7.36 20.23
CA ASP A 215 45.44 7.27 21.17
C ASP A 215 46.44 8.42 20.97
N ASN A 216 46.41 9.07 19.79
CA ASN A 216 47.33 10.12 19.39
C ASN A 216 46.65 11.50 19.22
N ALA A 217 45.32 11.57 19.11
CA ALA A 217 44.53 12.80 18.97
C ALA A 217 43.49 12.93 20.10
N ASN A 218 43.95 13.35 21.27
CA ASN A 218 43.14 13.55 22.48
C ASN A 218 42.05 14.62 22.32
N LYS A 219 42.27 15.68 21.54
CA LYS A 219 41.26 16.73 21.28
C LYS A 219 40.11 16.21 20.44
N LEU A 220 40.41 15.46 19.37
CA LEU A 220 39.42 14.78 18.53
C LEU A 220 38.67 13.68 19.32
N ALA A 221 39.40 12.85 20.06
CA ALA A 221 38.83 11.77 20.88
C ALA A 221 37.94 12.32 22.02
N GLY A 222 38.35 13.44 22.63
CA GLY A 222 37.61 14.10 23.69
C GLY A 222 36.25 14.65 23.26
N PHE A 223 36.02 14.89 21.96
CA PHE A 223 34.73 15.35 21.43
C PHE A 223 33.65 14.25 21.45
N TYR A 224 34.03 12.99 21.20
CA TYR A 224 33.07 11.87 21.11
C TYR A 224 32.97 10.99 22.37
N GLY A 225 33.89 11.12 23.33
CA GLY A 225 33.89 10.28 24.54
C GLY A 225 33.94 8.78 24.21
N TYR A 226 33.07 7.98 24.83
CA TYR A 226 32.89 6.53 24.55
C TYR A 226 31.74 6.23 23.55
N GLY A 227 31.04 7.24 23.03
CA GLY A 227 29.80 7.06 22.25
C GLY A 227 29.99 6.58 20.81
N TRP A 228 31.17 6.71 20.23
CA TRP A 228 31.46 6.33 18.84
C TRP A 228 31.39 4.82 18.57
N GLN A 229 31.53 3.96 19.59
CA GLN A 229 31.35 2.52 19.45
C GLN A 229 29.88 2.17 19.17
N GLY A 230 28.95 2.86 19.83
CA GLY A 230 27.51 2.66 19.62
C GLY A 230 27.07 3.04 18.20
N ASP A 231 27.59 4.13 17.65
CA ASP A 231 27.26 4.56 16.28
C ASP A 231 27.72 3.53 15.22
N LEU A 232 28.88 2.92 15.40
CA LEU A 232 29.38 1.87 14.50
C LEU A 232 28.54 0.59 14.61
N GLU A 233 28.06 0.25 15.81
CA GLU A 233 27.13 -0.85 16.02
C GLU A 233 25.77 -0.59 15.34
N ILE A 234 25.28 0.67 15.38
CA ILE A 234 24.08 1.11 14.65
C ILE A 234 24.24 0.90 13.15
N TYR A 235 25.34 1.38 12.54
CA TYR A 235 25.58 1.17 11.11
C TYR A 235 25.70 -0.31 10.75
N ALA A 236 26.39 -1.11 11.57
CA ALA A 236 26.47 -2.55 11.37
C ALA A 236 25.10 -3.25 11.49
N SER A 237 24.23 -2.75 12.38
CA SER A 237 22.85 -3.23 12.48
C SER A 237 22.01 -2.86 11.25
N ILE A 238 22.21 -1.67 10.67
CA ILE A 238 21.56 -1.26 9.42
C ILE A 238 22.02 -2.15 8.26
N ASP A 239 23.32 -2.40 8.12
CA ASP A 239 23.85 -3.28 7.07
C ASP A 239 23.23 -4.68 7.14
N LYS A 240 23.17 -5.26 8.35
CA LYS A 240 22.52 -6.56 8.58
C LYS A 240 21.04 -6.56 8.21
N TYR A 241 20.32 -5.47 8.51
CA TYR A 241 18.93 -5.31 8.10
C TYR A 241 18.81 -5.31 6.57
N LEU A 242 19.65 -4.54 5.87
CA LEU A 242 19.61 -4.46 4.41
C LEU A 242 19.91 -5.80 3.74
N GLU A 243 20.86 -6.57 4.27
CA GLU A 243 21.17 -7.91 3.77
C GLU A 243 20.05 -8.91 4.00
N LYS A 244 19.50 -8.96 5.24
CA LYS A 244 18.53 -10.01 5.61
C LYS A 244 17.10 -9.69 5.18
N ASN A 245 16.69 -8.42 5.30
CA ASN A 245 15.29 -8.02 5.17
C ASN A 245 14.96 -7.32 3.85
N ILE A 246 15.97 -6.85 3.10
CA ILE A 246 15.76 -6.15 1.82
C ILE A 246 16.36 -6.93 0.64
N ALA A 247 17.65 -7.29 0.69
CA ALA A 247 18.35 -7.88 -0.45
C ALA A 247 17.75 -9.21 -0.92
N THR A 248 17.21 -10.00 0.01
CA THR A 248 16.61 -11.32 -0.26
C THR A 248 15.21 -11.23 -0.88
N LYS A 249 14.53 -10.07 -0.79
CA LYS A 249 13.10 -9.95 -1.12
C LYS A 249 12.75 -10.16 -2.59
N PRO A 250 13.54 -9.66 -3.56
CA PRO A 250 13.28 -9.94 -4.97
C PRO A 250 13.51 -11.40 -5.36
N ASP A 251 14.35 -12.10 -4.61
CA ASP A 251 14.78 -13.47 -4.90
C ASP A 251 13.97 -14.52 -4.12
N GLU A 252 12.92 -14.09 -3.41
CA GLU A 252 11.87 -14.99 -2.91
C GLU A 252 11.19 -15.70 -4.08
N GLN A 253 10.87 -16.99 -3.91
CA GLN A 253 10.18 -17.81 -4.91
C GLN A 253 8.74 -17.35 -5.12
N VAL A 254 8.28 -17.47 -6.37
CA VAL A 254 6.88 -17.26 -6.72
C VAL A 254 6.13 -18.56 -6.47
N PHE A 255 5.36 -18.62 -5.37
CA PHE A 255 4.75 -19.87 -4.90
C PHE A 255 5.85 -20.95 -4.72
N ASP A 256 5.64 -22.18 -5.19
CA ASP A 256 6.62 -23.30 -5.10
C ASP A 256 7.34 -23.49 -6.43
N GLU A 257 7.35 -22.46 -7.28
CA GLU A 257 8.03 -22.52 -8.56
C GLU A 257 9.55 -22.40 -8.40
N ASN A 258 10.28 -22.95 -9.38
CA ASN A 258 11.74 -22.88 -9.45
C ASN A 258 12.26 -21.52 -9.96
N PHE A 259 11.46 -20.46 -9.85
CA PHE A 259 11.83 -19.10 -10.26
C PHE A 259 11.39 -18.07 -9.21
N THR A 260 12.01 -16.89 -9.29
CA THR A 260 11.90 -15.81 -8.32
C THR A 260 11.05 -14.65 -8.83
N PHE A 261 10.58 -13.78 -7.92
CA PHE A 261 9.87 -12.57 -8.31
C PHE A 261 10.70 -11.69 -9.27
N ARG A 262 12.02 -11.58 -9.07
CA ARG A 262 12.93 -10.82 -9.94
C ARG A 262 12.87 -11.28 -11.40
N GLN A 263 12.77 -12.59 -11.63
CA GLN A 263 12.76 -13.16 -12.99
C GLN A 263 11.51 -12.77 -13.77
N ILE A 264 10.33 -12.83 -13.14
CA ILE A 264 9.04 -12.58 -13.81
C ILE A 264 8.53 -11.13 -13.69
N TYR A 265 9.08 -10.32 -12.77
CA TYR A 265 8.59 -8.97 -12.49
C TYR A 265 8.64 -8.05 -13.72
N VAL A 266 7.53 -7.35 -13.96
CA VAL A 266 7.40 -6.26 -14.93
C VAL A 266 6.87 -5.00 -14.23
N PRO A 267 7.53 -3.85 -14.40
CA PRO A 267 7.02 -2.57 -13.87
C PRO A 267 5.68 -2.19 -14.51
N LEU A 268 4.65 -2.02 -13.68
CA LEU A 268 3.28 -1.71 -14.13
C LEU A 268 3.08 -0.21 -14.42
N GLU A 269 1.92 0.10 -14.99
CA GLU A 269 1.47 1.46 -15.23
C GLU A 269 0.54 1.97 -14.15
N VAL A 270 0.60 3.28 -13.91
CA VAL A 270 -0.23 4.00 -12.97
C VAL A 270 -0.82 5.27 -13.58
N LYS A 271 -1.96 5.70 -13.04
CA LYS A 271 -2.55 7.03 -13.29
C LYS A 271 -2.80 7.78 -11.98
N PRO A 272 -2.71 9.12 -11.99
CA PRO A 272 -3.13 9.95 -10.87
C PRO A 272 -4.56 9.67 -10.44
N VAL A 273 -4.78 9.80 -9.14
CA VAL A 273 -6.10 9.71 -8.52
C VAL A 273 -6.42 11.08 -7.95
N ASN A 274 -7.58 11.62 -8.31
CA ASN A 274 -8.01 12.93 -7.85
C ASN A 274 -8.42 12.92 -6.37
N SER A 275 -8.71 14.09 -5.82
CA SER A 275 -9.19 14.25 -4.43
C SER A 275 -10.48 13.48 -4.13
N ASP A 276 -11.22 13.09 -5.16
CA ASP A 276 -12.47 12.34 -5.05
C ASP A 276 -12.26 10.81 -5.21
N GLY A 277 -11.00 10.34 -5.21
CA GLY A 277 -10.69 8.92 -5.28
C GLY A 277 -10.84 8.30 -6.67
N LYS A 278 -11.22 9.09 -7.68
CA LYS A 278 -11.39 8.64 -9.07
C LYS A 278 -10.06 8.75 -9.83
N VAL A 279 -9.78 7.73 -10.65
CA VAL A 279 -8.63 7.72 -11.54
C VAL A 279 -8.85 8.79 -12.62
N GLU A 280 -7.87 9.65 -12.83
CA GLU A 280 -7.95 10.69 -13.86
C GLU A 280 -7.88 10.09 -15.27
N GLU A 281 -9.02 9.92 -15.93
CA GLU A 281 -9.09 9.24 -17.23
C GLU A 281 -8.24 9.93 -18.31
N ARG A 282 -8.20 11.27 -18.30
CA ARG A 282 -7.45 12.09 -19.26
C ARG A 282 -5.94 12.12 -19.00
N ALA A 283 -5.48 11.66 -17.84
CA ALA A 283 -4.05 11.61 -17.54
C ALA A 283 -3.35 10.51 -18.34
N THR A 284 -2.11 10.77 -18.76
CA THR A 284 -1.30 9.77 -19.46
C THR A 284 -0.80 8.71 -18.47
N PRO A 285 -0.90 7.41 -18.81
CA PRO A 285 -0.29 6.36 -18.01
C PRO A 285 1.21 6.60 -17.81
N GLN A 286 1.69 6.34 -16.60
CA GLN A 286 3.11 6.45 -16.26
C GLN A 286 3.61 5.14 -15.67
N ASN A 287 4.86 4.80 -15.93
CA ASN A 287 5.50 3.67 -15.27
C ASN A 287 5.60 3.91 -13.75
N ILE A 288 5.16 2.93 -12.94
CA ILE A 288 5.07 3.05 -11.49
C ILE A 288 6.41 3.38 -10.81
N GLU A 289 7.49 2.73 -11.25
CA GLU A 289 8.82 3.02 -10.72
C GLU A 289 9.30 4.40 -11.12
N LYS A 290 9.07 4.79 -12.38
CA LYS A 290 9.44 6.13 -12.85
C LYS A 290 8.70 7.20 -12.05
N TRP A 291 7.41 7.01 -11.79
CA TRP A 291 6.61 7.91 -10.97
C TRP A 291 7.17 8.01 -9.54
N ALA A 292 7.41 6.87 -8.89
CA ALA A 292 7.96 6.83 -7.52
C ALA A 292 9.35 7.49 -7.45
N LYS A 293 10.24 7.18 -8.39
CA LYS A 293 11.58 7.78 -8.50
C LYS A 293 11.52 9.30 -8.72
N THR A 294 10.60 9.77 -9.55
CA THR A 294 10.46 11.20 -9.85
C THR A 294 10.04 11.98 -8.61
N ILE A 295 9.09 11.46 -7.83
CA ILE A 295 8.63 12.13 -6.60
C ILE A 295 9.65 12.00 -5.47
N LEU A 296 10.32 10.85 -5.36
CA LEU A 296 11.33 10.62 -4.33
C LEU A 296 12.56 11.53 -4.49
N LEU A 297 12.94 11.84 -5.73
CA LEU A 297 14.14 12.63 -6.05
C LEU A 297 13.86 14.13 -6.33
N ASP A 298 12.60 14.56 -6.28
CA ASP A 298 12.22 15.97 -6.42
C ASP A 298 12.16 16.66 -5.06
N GLU A 299 13.11 17.55 -4.80
CA GLU A 299 13.22 18.35 -3.56
C GLU A 299 11.95 19.19 -3.31
N ASN A 300 11.19 19.56 -4.36
CA ASN A 300 9.94 20.31 -4.19
C ASN A 300 8.78 19.43 -3.70
N LYS A 301 8.95 18.10 -3.72
CA LYS A 301 7.96 17.11 -3.32
C LYS A 301 8.31 16.39 -2.01
N ASP A 302 9.28 16.89 -1.24
CA ASP A 302 9.67 16.29 0.04
C ASP A 302 8.55 16.28 1.11
N LYS A 303 7.55 17.15 0.98
CA LYS A 303 6.37 17.16 1.86
C LYS A 303 5.33 16.09 1.50
N GLN A 304 5.45 15.46 0.33
CA GLN A 304 4.44 14.53 -0.19
C GLN A 304 4.67 13.11 0.31
N VAL A 305 3.58 12.47 0.75
CA VAL A 305 3.47 11.03 1.00
C VAL A 305 3.06 10.36 -0.30
N LEU A 306 3.80 9.34 -0.73
CA LEU A 306 3.46 8.60 -1.93
C LEU A 306 2.40 7.55 -1.58
N PHE A 307 1.29 7.49 -2.30
CA PHE A 307 0.24 6.49 -2.07
C PHE A 307 -0.10 5.74 -3.35
N ILE A 308 0.08 4.41 -3.34
CA ILE A 308 -0.19 3.51 -4.47
C ILE A 308 -1.39 2.64 -4.14
N GLN A 309 -2.48 2.80 -4.88
CA GLN A 309 -3.70 2.00 -4.71
C GLN A 309 -3.91 1.00 -5.85
N ALA A 310 -4.42 -0.20 -5.53
CA ALA A 310 -4.85 -1.18 -6.52
C ALA A 310 -5.71 -2.29 -5.89
N GLY A 311 -6.48 -3.00 -6.71
CA GLY A 311 -7.13 -4.24 -6.32
C GLY A 311 -6.15 -5.35 -5.90
N PRO A 312 -6.64 -6.49 -5.40
CA PRO A 312 -5.80 -7.65 -5.08
C PRO A 312 -5.11 -8.22 -6.32
N GLY A 313 -3.97 -8.90 -6.16
CA GLY A 313 -3.24 -9.53 -7.28
C GLY A 313 -2.57 -8.56 -8.27
N ARG A 314 -2.73 -7.24 -8.09
CA ARG A 314 -2.18 -6.18 -8.96
C ARG A 314 -0.70 -5.84 -8.72
N GLY A 315 0.00 -6.60 -7.87
CA GLY A 315 1.46 -6.50 -7.73
C GLY A 315 1.98 -5.40 -6.78
N LYS A 316 1.16 -4.80 -5.92
CA LYS A 316 1.56 -3.78 -4.93
C LYS A 316 2.76 -4.20 -4.07
N SER A 317 2.66 -5.36 -3.41
CA SER A 317 3.71 -5.90 -2.56
C SER A 317 4.96 -6.29 -3.34
N VAL A 318 4.80 -6.81 -4.56
CA VAL A 318 5.94 -7.14 -5.43
C VAL A 318 6.68 -5.86 -5.82
N PHE A 319 5.96 -4.79 -6.14
CA PHE A 319 6.56 -3.47 -6.37
C PHE A 319 7.35 -3.01 -5.14
N CYS A 320 6.81 -3.09 -3.92
CA CYS A 320 7.54 -2.70 -2.71
C CYS A 320 8.85 -3.48 -2.52
N ARG A 321 8.85 -4.79 -2.79
CA ARG A 321 10.06 -5.63 -2.72
C ARG A 321 11.13 -5.19 -3.73
N MET A 322 10.73 -4.98 -4.98
CA MET A 322 11.63 -4.55 -6.05
C MET A 322 12.16 -3.14 -5.81
N PHE A 323 11.27 -2.24 -5.38
CA PHE A 323 11.62 -0.85 -5.15
C PHE A 323 12.52 -0.68 -3.93
N ALA A 324 12.27 -1.42 -2.84
CA ALA A 324 13.15 -1.41 -1.68
C ALA A 324 14.57 -1.91 -2.01
N ASP A 325 14.70 -3.00 -2.78
CA ASP A 325 16.01 -3.48 -3.23
C ASP A 325 16.70 -2.49 -4.18
N TRP A 326 15.95 -1.84 -5.07
CA TRP A 326 16.48 -0.77 -5.91
C TRP A 326 17.00 0.41 -5.08
N VAL A 327 16.27 0.85 -4.05
CA VAL A 327 16.73 1.91 -3.14
C VAL A 327 17.99 1.48 -2.41
N ARG A 328 18.07 0.22 -1.95
CA ARG A 328 19.28 -0.35 -1.32
C ARG A 328 20.49 -0.30 -2.24
N GLN A 329 20.33 -0.64 -3.52
CA GLN A 329 21.44 -0.72 -4.48
C GLN A 329 21.85 0.65 -5.03
N GLU A 330 20.88 1.53 -5.29
CA GLU A 330 21.09 2.74 -6.08
C GLU A 330 21.08 4.02 -5.25
N LEU A 331 20.38 4.04 -4.11
CA LEU A 331 20.20 5.25 -3.30
C LEU A 331 20.80 5.16 -1.91
N HIS A 332 20.93 4.00 -1.27
CA HIS A 332 21.54 3.91 0.06
C HIS A 332 23.00 4.42 0.03
N PRO A 333 23.43 5.30 0.96
CA PRO A 333 22.72 5.78 2.16
C PRO A 333 22.00 7.14 2.03
N ILE A 334 21.70 7.63 0.82
CA ILE A 334 20.78 8.77 0.62
C ILE A 334 19.43 8.50 1.27
N TYR A 335 18.89 7.31 1.00
CA TYR A 335 17.77 6.75 1.72
C TYR A 335 18.05 5.28 2.02
N THR A 336 17.87 4.90 3.28
CA THR A 336 17.89 3.51 3.75
C THR A 336 16.45 2.98 3.67
N PRO A 337 16.16 2.00 2.80
CA PRO A 337 14.82 1.48 2.66
C PRO A 337 14.43 0.67 3.89
N ILE A 338 13.25 0.93 4.45
CA ILE A 338 12.63 0.17 5.52
C ILE A 338 11.31 -0.37 4.99
N LEU A 339 11.22 -1.69 4.79
CA LEU A 339 10.00 -2.34 4.31
C LEU A 339 9.20 -2.86 5.51
N ILE A 340 8.02 -2.27 5.73
CA ILE A 340 7.09 -2.63 6.81
C ILE A 340 5.82 -3.15 6.15
N ARG A 341 5.40 -4.36 6.51
CA ARG A 341 4.05 -4.82 6.18
C ARG A 341 3.14 -4.33 7.30
N LEU A 342 2.15 -3.51 6.95
CA LEU A 342 1.32 -2.81 7.93
C LEU A 342 0.49 -3.76 8.80
N ARG A 343 0.14 -4.94 8.29
CA ARG A 343 -0.47 -6.04 9.05
C ARG A 343 0.41 -6.62 10.16
N ASP A 344 1.73 -6.52 10.03
CA ASP A 344 2.66 -7.09 11.03
C ASP A 344 2.80 -6.15 12.25
N VAL A 345 2.22 -4.93 12.18
CA VAL A 345 2.27 -3.92 13.24
C VAL A 345 1.18 -4.19 14.27
N ARG A 346 1.59 -4.47 15.51
CA ARG A 346 0.68 -4.86 16.60
C ARG A 346 0.18 -3.71 17.45
N ASN A 347 1.02 -2.69 17.63
CA ASN A 347 0.75 -1.57 18.52
C ASN A 347 0.67 -0.29 17.71
N PHE A 348 -0.52 0.30 17.62
CA PHE A 348 -0.69 1.64 17.06
C PHE A 348 -0.67 2.66 18.20
N ALA A 349 0.48 3.29 18.38
CA ALA A 349 0.64 4.33 19.38
C ALA A 349 -0.01 5.64 18.92
N ALA A 350 -0.27 6.54 19.87
CA ALA A 350 -0.71 7.90 19.58
C ALA A 350 0.33 8.71 18.77
N ASN A 351 1.57 8.25 18.76
CA ASN A 351 2.68 8.80 18.00
C ASN A 351 3.20 7.77 16.99
N ILE A 352 3.30 8.17 15.72
CA ILE A 352 3.80 7.31 14.64
C ILE A 352 5.27 6.91 14.81
N ASP A 353 6.07 7.70 15.53
CA ASP A 353 7.47 7.34 15.82
C ASP A 353 7.57 6.04 16.63
N GLU A 354 6.68 5.86 17.62
CA GLU A 354 6.60 4.65 18.45
C GLU A 354 6.07 3.48 17.62
N THR A 355 5.04 3.72 16.80
CA THR A 355 4.51 2.71 15.87
C THR A 355 5.58 2.20 14.90
N LEU A 356 6.39 3.10 14.33
CA LEU A 356 7.50 2.74 13.44
C LEU A 356 8.60 2.01 14.20
N ALA A 357 8.89 2.40 15.45
CA ALA A 357 9.91 1.73 16.25
C ALA A 357 9.54 0.26 16.53
N ASP A 358 8.30 0.04 16.97
CA ASP A 358 7.75 -1.30 17.21
C ASP A 358 7.68 -2.13 15.92
N ALA A 359 7.32 -1.51 14.80
CA ALA A 359 7.21 -2.18 13.51
C ALA A 359 8.56 -2.64 12.94
N VAL A 360 9.64 -1.89 13.19
CA VAL A 360 10.97 -2.25 12.71
C VAL A 360 11.61 -3.29 13.62
N GLY A 361 11.67 -3.06 14.94
CA GLY A 361 12.13 -4.07 15.91
C GLY A 361 13.60 -4.52 15.75
N TRP A 362 14.48 -3.67 15.21
CA TRP A 362 15.92 -3.93 15.08
C TRP A 362 16.76 -3.16 16.09
N ASP A 363 17.99 -3.59 16.34
CA ASP A 363 18.88 -2.98 17.34
C ASP A 363 19.05 -1.48 17.09
N PHE A 364 19.30 -1.05 15.85
CA PHE A 364 19.45 0.38 15.50
C PHE A 364 18.23 1.27 15.80
N VAL A 365 17.08 0.68 16.10
CA VAL A 365 15.85 1.38 16.50
C VAL A 365 15.62 1.28 18.01
N THR A 366 15.87 0.10 18.59
CA THR A 366 15.55 -0.19 19.99
C THR A 366 16.61 0.35 20.96
N THR A 367 17.86 0.52 20.51
CA THR A 367 18.95 1.03 21.36
C THR A 367 19.15 2.54 21.26
N ASP A 368 18.57 3.21 20.25
CA ASP A 368 18.72 4.64 20.02
C ASP A 368 17.36 5.35 20.03
N SER A 369 17.08 6.09 21.11
CA SER A 369 15.87 6.92 21.21
C SER A 369 15.81 8.05 20.18
N GLY A 370 16.93 8.40 19.55
CA GLY A 370 17.08 9.45 18.56
C GLY A 370 17.19 8.97 17.11
N TRP A 371 16.89 7.70 16.81
CA TRP A 371 17.15 7.10 15.48
C TRP A 371 16.43 7.80 14.32
N LEU A 372 15.28 8.45 14.57
CA LEU A 372 14.54 9.27 13.59
C LEU A 372 15.01 10.72 13.52
N THR A 373 15.94 11.13 14.38
CA THR A 373 16.50 12.49 14.48
C THR A 373 18.01 12.50 14.21
N ASP A 374 18.58 11.40 13.73
CA ASP A 374 19.98 11.37 13.30
C ASP A 374 20.15 12.11 11.96
N HIS A 375 20.98 13.15 11.95
CA HIS A 375 21.33 13.92 10.76
C HIS A 375 21.95 13.08 9.64
N ASN A 376 22.61 11.98 10.01
CA ASN A 376 23.40 11.16 9.10
C ASN A 376 22.59 10.02 8.48
N THR A 377 21.45 9.66 9.08
CA THR A 377 20.63 8.51 8.64
C THR A 377 19.26 8.96 8.17
N ARG A 378 18.88 8.57 6.94
CA ARG A 378 17.57 8.88 6.38
C ARG A 378 16.88 7.62 5.94
N PHE A 379 15.65 7.42 6.39
CA PHE A 379 14.85 6.26 6.01
C PHE A 379 13.83 6.59 4.93
N LEU A 380 13.61 5.64 4.03
CA LEU A 380 12.41 5.57 3.20
C LEU A 380 11.55 4.43 3.76
N PHE A 381 10.42 4.77 4.38
CA PHE A 381 9.47 3.80 4.89
C PHE A 381 8.52 3.36 3.75
N LEU A 382 8.59 2.09 3.39
CA LEU A 382 7.63 1.43 2.50
C LEU A 382 6.61 0.69 3.38
N LEU A 383 5.44 1.30 3.55
CA LEU A 383 4.32 0.78 4.32
C LEU A 383 3.40 -0.01 3.38
N ASP A 384 3.58 -1.33 3.32
CA ASP A 384 2.87 -2.22 2.41
C ASP A 384 1.58 -2.75 3.07
N GLY A 385 0.43 -2.56 2.42
CA GLY A 385 -0.86 -3.14 2.85
C GLY A 385 -1.68 -2.28 3.82
N PHE A 386 -1.98 -1.03 3.47
CA PHE A 386 -2.84 -0.14 4.27
C PHE A 386 -4.23 -0.70 4.55
N ASP A 387 -4.78 -1.48 3.62
CA ASP A 387 -6.06 -2.19 3.80
C ASP A 387 -5.97 -3.39 4.77
N GLU A 388 -4.76 -3.69 5.26
CA GLU A 388 -4.46 -4.81 6.15
C GLU A 388 -4.00 -4.32 7.53
N LEU A 389 -4.30 -3.06 7.90
CA LEU A 389 -4.02 -2.55 9.23
C LEU A 389 -4.91 -3.25 10.28
N LEU A 390 -4.28 -3.98 11.20
CA LEU A 390 -4.91 -4.53 12.42
C LEU A 390 -5.25 -3.41 13.40
N LEU A 391 -6.26 -2.61 13.07
CA LEU A 391 -6.79 -1.62 14.01
C LEU A 391 -7.76 -2.33 14.95
N GLU A 392 -7.49 -2.24 16.25
CA GLU A 392 -8.43 -2.63 17.29
C GLU A 392 -9.74 -1.87 17.07
N ARG A 393 -10.68 -2.51 16.37
CA ARG A 393 -12.10 -2.17 16.29
C ARG A 393 -12.45 -0.96 15.38
N GLY A 394 -12.35 -1.20 14.07
CA GLY A 394 -13.49 -1.02 13.15
C GLY A 394 -14.17 0.36 13.10
N ALA A 395 -13.40 1.43 12.90
CA ALA A 395 -13.97 2.70 12.45
C ALA A 395 -13.10 3.34 11.36
N SER A 396 -13.71 3.80 10.28
CA SER A 396 -13.10 4.67 9.25
C SER A 396 -12.31 5.87 9.82
N ASN A 397 -12.65 6.33 11.04
CA ASN A 397 -11.93 7.37 11.76
C ASN A 397 -10.49 6.98 12.17
N GLU A 398 -10.18 5.71 12.43
CA GLU A 398 -8.85 5.29 12.90
C GLU A 398 -7.85 5.16 11.75
N LEU A 399 -8.28 4.65 10.59
CA LEU A 399 -7.51 4.66 9.35
C LEU A 399 -7.15 6.10 8.94
N LYS A 400 -8.10 7.03 9.12
CA LYS A 400 -7.85 8.46 8.92
C LYS A 400 -6.80 8.98 9.90
N VAL A 401 -6.91 8.67 11.19
CA VAL A 401 -5.93 9.10 12.21
C VAL A 401 -4.53 8.63 11.85
N PHE A 402 -4.38 7.38 11.40
CA PHE A 402 -3.09 6.87 10.94
C PHE A 402 -2.55 7.66 9.74
N LEU A 403 -3.38 7.91 8.72
CA LEU A 403 -2.96 8.72 7.57
C LEU A 403 -2.61 10.15 7.95
N ASP A 404 -3.36 10.77 8.86
CA ASP A 404 -3.07 12.10 9.40
C ASP A 404 -1.72 12.12 10.13
N GLN A 405 -1.44 11.10 10.95
CA GLN A 405 -0.16 10.94 11.63
C GLN A 405 0.99 10.79 10.63
N VAL A 406 0.85 9.94 9.61
CA VAL A 406 1.87 9.75 8.57
C VAL A 406 2.10 11.02 7.76
N ALA A 407 1.04 11.73 7.40
CA ALA A 407 1.12 13.00 6.70
C ALA A 407 1.83 14.08 7.53
N GLN A 408 1.52 14.14 8.83
CA GLN A 408 2.18 15.04 9.76
C GLN A 408 3.67 14.68 9.92
N PHE A 409 3.99 13.39 10.04
CA PHE A 409 5.37 12.90 10.08
C PHE A 409 6.15 13.31 8.83
N GLN A 410 5.58 13.13 7.63
CA GLN A 410 6.24 13.53 6.38
C GLN A 410 6.48 15.04 6.32
N LYS A 411 5.54 15.85 6.82
CA LYS A 411 5.71 17.30 6.89
C LYS A 411 6.83 17.69 7.86
N GLN A 412 6.85 17.08 9.05
CA GLN A 412 7.90 17.30 10.05
C GLN A 412 9.26 16.85 9.51
N ALA A 413 9.31 15.73 8.80
CA ALA A 413 10.50 15.20 8.14
C ALA A 413 11.07 16.16 7.09
N ALA A 414 10.21 16.83 6.32
CA ALA A 414 10.63 17.80 5.32
C ALA A 414 11.06 19.16 5.92
N GLU A 415 10.48 19.54 7.06
CA GLU A 415 10.76 20.84 7.72
C GLU A 415 11.95 20.78 8.69
N ASN A 416 12.20 19.61 9.29
CA ASN A 416 13.33 19.38 10.18
C ASN A 416 14.47 18.67 9.44
N LYS A 417 15.63 19.33 9.35
CA LYS A 417 16.84 18.76 8.73
C LYS A 417 17.31 17.46 9.36
N GLU A 418 17.00 17.26 10.65
CA GLU A 418 17.34 16.08 11.44
C GLU A 418 16.45 14.87 11.12
N ARG A 419 15.30 15.07 10.47
CA ARG A 419 14.27 14.05 10.27
C ARG A 419 13.99 13.74 8.79
N GLY A 420 14.95 13.96 7.89
CA GLY A 420 14.79 13.96 6.41
C GLY A 420 14.34 12.63 5.76
N HIS A 421 13.30 12.00 6.27
CA HIS A 421 12.73 10.71 5.89
C HIS A 421 11.61 10.87 4.85
N ARG A 422 11.30 9.78 4.16
CA ARG A 422 10.23 9.71 3.17
C ARG A 422 9.31 8.52 3.44
N VAL A 423 8.03 8.65 3.09
CA VAL A 423 7.04 7.58 3.26
C VAL A 423 6.33 7.26 1.94
N LEU A 424 6.23 5.96 1.66
CA LEU A 424 5.43 5.37 0.59
C LEU A 424 4.46 4.37 1.19
N ILE A 425 3.18 4.46 0.83
CA ILE A 425 2.12 3.58 1.29
C ILE A 425 1.51 2.84 0.10
N THR A 426 1.20 1.56 0.27
CA THR A 426 0.34 0.82 -0.67
C THR A 426 -0.99 0.43 -0.02
N GLY A 427 -2.07 0.31 -0.78
CA GLY A 427 -3.36 -0.14 -0.23
C GLY A 427 -4.42 -0.46 -1.29
N ARG A 428 -5.61 -0.87 -0.84
CA ARG A 428 -6.80 -0.96 -1.71
C ARG A 428 -7.56 0.38 -1.74
N PRO A 429 -8.16 0.75 -2.88
CA PRO A 429 -9.03 1.93 -2.96
C PRO A 429 -10.18 1.88 -1.94
N LEU A 430 -10.75 0.70 -1.70
CA LEU A 430 -11.88 0.52 -0.79
C LEU A 430 -11.57 0.89 0.66
N ALA A 431 -10.32 0.70 1.12
CA ALA A 431 -9.90 1.10 2.46
C ALA A 431 -9.82 2.62 2.66
N LEU A 432 -9.87 3.38 1.56
CA LEU A 432 -9.85 4.85 1.56
C LEU A 432 -11.25 5.45 1.42
N TYR A 433 -12.26 4.59 1.29
CA TYR A 433 -13.61 4.97 0.95
C TYR A 433 -14.34 5.59 2.15
N GLY A 434 -14.87 6.79 1.96
CA GLY A 434 -15.49 7.60 3.02
C GLY A 434 -14.55 8.64 3.65
N ILE A 435 -13.24 8.56 3.38
CA ILE A 435 -12.24 9.52 3.90
C ILE A 435 -11.51 10.31 2.81
N GLU A 436 -11.85 10.15 1.52
CA GLU A 436 -11.11 10.75 0.39
C GLU A 436 -11.00 12.28 0.42
N ARG A 437 -12.06 12.98 0.85
CA ARG A 437 -12.03 14.45 1.02
C ARG A 437 -11.47 14.92 2.36
N LEU A 438 -11.31 14.00 3.30
CA LEU A 438 -10.68 14.23 4.59
C LEU A 438 -9.21 13.79 4.57
N MET A 439 -8.72 13.37 3.40
CA MET A 439 -7.33 12.99 3.22
C MET A 439 -6.40 14.17 3.50
N PRO A 440 -5.23 13.89 4.08
CA PRO A 440 -4.20 14.90 4.16
C PRO A 440 -3.86 15.46 2.77
N PRO A 441 -3.75 16.78 2.61
CA PRO A 441 -3.57 17.42 1.30
C PRO A 441 -2.19 17.13 0.68
N ASN A 442 -1.29 16.50 1.41
CA ASN A 442 0.05 16.10 0.98
C ASN A 442 0.16 14.60 0.66
N LEU A 443 -0.94 13.93 0.34
CA LEU A 443 -0.92 12.59 -0.25
C LEU A 443 -0.93 12.69 -1.78
N GLU A 444 0.15 12.24 -2.42
CA GLU A 444 0.17 12.06 -3.87
C GLU A 444 -0.29 10.64 -4.22
N ARG A 445 -1.49 10.52 -4.79
CA ARG A 445 -2.16 9.24 -5.04
C ARG A 445 -2.08 8.81 -6.50
N VAL A 446 -1.80 7.52 -6.70
CA VAL A 446 -1.90 6.86 -8.01
C VAL A 446 -2.56 5.50 -7.92
N SER A 447 -3.26 5.09 -8.98
CA SER A 447 -3.85 3.75 -9.10
C SER A 447 -3.11 2.92 -10.14
N ILE A 448 -2.78 1.67 -9.80
CA ILE A 448 -2.22 0.69 -10.75
C ILE A 448 -3.29 0.31 -11.79
N LEU A 449 -2.91 0.32 -13.06
CA LEU A 449 -3.76 -0.05 -14.18
C LEU A 449 -3.64 -1.54 -14.54
N PRO A 450 -4.65 -2.11 -15.25
CA PRO A 450 -4.46 -3.37 -15.98
C PRO A 450 -3.27 -3.28 -16.94
N MET A 451 -2.58 -4.40 -17.16
CA MET A 451 -1.45 -4.44 -18.09
C MET A 451 -1.89 -4.01 -19.49
N SER A 452 -1.22 -3.01 -20.06
CA SER A 452 -1.35 -2.73 -21.50
C SER A 452 -0.82 -3.91 -22.33
N ASP A 453 -1.09 -3.91 -23.63
CA ASP A 453 -0.54 -4.92 -24.55
C ASP A 453 0.98 -4.96 -24.49
N GLU A 454 1.63 -3.79 -24.37
CA GLU A 454 3.08 -3.68 -24.28
C GLU A 454 3.63 -4.29 -22.97
N ILE A 455 2.96 -4.04 -21.84
CA ILE A 455 3.39 -4.60 -20.55
C ILE A 455 3.19 -6.11 -20.52
N GLN A 456 2.04 -6.59 -21.00
CA GLN A 456 1.74 -8.02 -21.07
C GLN A 456 2.73 -8.74 -21.99
N GLN A 457 3.12 -8.11 -23.10
CA GLN A 457 4.15 -8.64 -23.99
C GLN A 457 5.51 -8.80 -23.29
N ARG A 458 5.96 -7.79 -22.53
CA ARG A 458 7.19 -7.87 -21.73
C ARG A 458 7.12 -8.97 -20.67
N TRP A 459 5.93 -9.18 -20.10
CA TRP A 459 5.71 -10.27 -19.16
C TRP A 459 5.91 -11.62 -19.85
N PHE A 460 5.35 -11.81 -21.05
CA PHE A 460 5.56 -13.05 -21.82
C PHE A 460 7.01 -13.27 -22.24
N GLU A 461 7.77 -12.21 -22.55
CA GLU A 461 9.20 -12.33 -22.85
C GLU A 461 9.98 -12.89 -21.66
N LYS A 462 9.63 -12.48 -20.44
CA LYS A 462 10.17 -13.06 -19.19
C LYS A 462 9.64 -14.47 -18.94
N TRP A 463 8.35 -14.72 -19.17
CA TRP A 463 7.79 -16.06 -19.04
C TRP A 463 8.45 -17.07 -19.97
N GLN A 464 8.79 -16.65 -21.20
CA GLN A 464 9.51 -17.46 -22.18
C GLN A 464 10.95 -17.84 -21.76
N THR A 465 11.58 -17.09 -20.86
CA THR A 465 12.89 -17.50 -20.32
C THR A 465 12.76 -18.54 -19.21
N ILE A 466 11.59 -18.59 -18.56
CA ILE A 466 11.25 -19.54 -17.50
C ILE A 466 10.68 -20.84 -18.11
N VAL A 467 9.82 -20.71 -19.11
CA VAL A 467 9.11 -21.79 -19.79
C VAL A 467 9.48 -21.80 -21.28
N ALA A 468 9.56 -22.98 -21.89
CA ALA A 468 9.93 -23.12 -23.30
C ALA A 468 9.14 -22.18 -24.24
N GLN A 469 9.84 -21.62 -25.24
CA GLN A 469 9.30 -20.64 -26.19
C GLN A 469 8.03 -21.09 -26.90
N GLU A 470 7.96 -22.36 -27.31
CA GLU A 470 6.79 -22.92 -27.99
C GLU A 470 5.54 -22.92 -27.11
N GLU A 471 5.68 -23.24 -25.81
CA GLU A 471 4.54 -23.27 -24.88
C GLU A 471 4.04 -21.86 -24.56
N THR A 472 4.95 -20.90 -24.43
CA THR A 472 4.58 -19.48 -24.24
C THR A 472 3.85 -18.94 -25.47
N LYS A 473 4.31 -19.30 -26.67
CA LYS A 473 3.68 -18.89 -27.92
C LYS A 473 2.26 -19.43 -28.03
N LYS A 474 2.04 -20.71 -27.76
CA LYS A 474 0.71 -21.34 -27.74
C LYS A 474 -0.25 -20.64 -26.76
N PHE A 475 0.22 -20.32 -25.56
CA PHE A 475 -0.62 -19.63 -24.58
C PHE A 475 -1.02 -18.22 -25.06
N ARG A 476 -0.09 -17.49 -25.69
CA ARG A 476 -0.38 -16.18 -26.27
C ARG A 476 -1.40 -16.29 -27.41
N GLU A 477 -1.24 -17.28 -28.29
CA GLU A 477 -2.19 -17.56 -29.36
C GLU A 477 -3.57 -17.93 -28.81
N PHE A 478 -3.64 -18.70 -27.72
CA PHE A 478 -4.88 -18.99 -27.01
C PHE A 478 -5.57 -17.70 -26.51
N LEU A 479 -4.86 -16.81 -25.81
CA LEU A 479 -5.44 -15.56 -25.31
C LEU A 479 -5.93 -14.62 -26.43
N GLN A 480 -5.30 -14.68 -27.60
CA GLN A 480 -5.67 -13.89 -28.78
C GLN A 480 -6.73 -14.59 -29.66
N SER A 481 -7.03 -15.86 -29.40
CA SER A 481 -8.02 -16.61 -30.17
C SER A 481 -9.44 -16.09 -29.96
N GLN A 482 -10.30 -16.28 -30.96
CA GLN A 482 -11.75 -16.04 -30.82
C GLN A 482 -12.41 -17.02 -29.86
N GLU A 483 -11.74 -18.13 -29.55
CA GLU A 483 -12.22 -19.15 -28.63
C GLU A 483 -12.09 -18.69 -27.16
N CYS A 484 -11.09 -17.86 -26.83
CA CYS A 484 -10.91 -17.34 -25.48
C CYS A 484 -11.94 -16.24 -25.13
N PRO A 485 -12.76 -16.40 -24.08
CA PRO A 485 -13.74 -15.39 -23.70
C PRO A 485 -13.11 -14.06 -23.30
N LYS A 486 -13.79 -12.95 -23.62
CA LYS A 486 -13.31 -11.58 -23.34
C LYS A 486 -12.98 -11.37 -21.87
N GLN A 487 -13.76 -11.97 -20.98
CA GLN A 487 -13.57 -11.92 -19.53
C GLN A 487 -12.21 -12.51 -19.12
N VAL A 488 -11.80 -13.64 -19.72
CA VAL A 488 -10.49 -14.26 -19.45
C VAL A 488 -9.36 -13.38 -20.00
N GLN A 489 -9.57 -12.75 -21.16
CA GLN A 489 -8.61 -11.80 -21.73
C GLN A 489 -8.43 -10.57 -20.81
N GLU A 490 -9.50 -10.10 -20.18
CA GLU A 490 -9.47 -9.01 -19.20
C GLU A 490 -8.78 -9.43 -17.89
N LEU A 491 -9.06 -10.63 -17.38
CA LEU A 491 -8.39 -11.19 -16.19
C LEU A 491 -6.89 -11.42 -16.43
N ALA A 492 -6.49 -11.82 -17.64
CA ALA A 492 -5.09 -11.97 -18.04
C ALA A 492 -4.30 -10.64 -18.07
N ARG A 493 -4.95 -9.51 -17.79
CA ARG A 493 -4.31 -8.19 -17.60
C ARG A 493 -3.86 -7.97 -16.16
N GLU A 494 -4.18 -8.87 -15.23
CA GLU A 494 -3.73 -8.82 -13.85
C GLU A 494 -2.51 -9.75 -13.64
N PRO A 495 -1.43 -9.30 -12.98
CA PRO A 495 -0.20 -10.10 -12.85
C PRO A 495 -0.41 -11.48 -12.25
N LEU A 496 -1.17 -11.60 -11.16
CA LEU A 496 -1.43 -12.88 -10.51
C LEU A 496 -2.23 -13.82 -11.41
N LEU A 497 -3.34 -13.33 -11.97
CA LEU A 497 -4.22 -14.16 -12.80
C LEU A 497 -3.56 -14.55 -14.11
N LEU A 498 -2.75 -13.66 -14.70
CA LEU A 498 -1.93 -13.97 -15.87
C LEU A 498 -0.96 -15.12 -15.58
N TYR A 499 -0.26 -15.06 -14.43
CA TYR A 499 0.62 -16.15 -14.01
C TYR A 499 -0.16 -17.47 -13.82
N LEU A 500 -1.30 -17.45 -13.11
CA LEU A 500 -2.10 -18.66 -12.87
C LEU A 500 -2.60 -19.26 -14.19
N LEU A 501 -3.13 -18.44 -15.11
CA LEU A 501 -3.56 -18.89 -16.43
C LEU A 501 -2.38 -19.48 -17.24
N ALA A 502 -1.21 -18.83 -17.20
CA ALA A 502 -0.03 -19.30 -17.92
C ALA A 502 0.50 -20.63 -17.35
N ALA A 503 0.51 -20.79 -16.03
CA ALA A 503 0.92 -22.00 -15.35
C ALA A 503 -0.05 -23.17 -15.65
N MET A 504 -1.36 -22.92 -15.57
CA MET A 504 -2.38 -23.92 -15.92
C MET A 504 -2.34 -24.32 -17.40
N HIS A 505 -2.05 -23.37 -18.30
CA HIS A 505 -1.86 -23.68 -19.72
C HIS A 505 -0.60 -24.53 -19.95
N ARG A 506 0.54 -24.16 -19.36
CA ARG A 506 1.80 -24.94 -19.39
C ARG A 506 1.54 -26.41 -19.01
N ASP A 507 0.68 -26.61 -18.01
CA ASP A 507 0.39 -27.92 -17.43
C ASP A 507 -0.88 -28.58 -18.01
N LYS A 508 -1.41 -28.02 -19.11
CA LYS A 508 -2.54 -28.53 -19.91
C LYS A 508 -3.85 -28.70 -19.14
N GLN A 509 -4.06 -27.89 -18.11
CA GLN A 509 -5.29 -27.85 -17.31
C GLN A 509 -6.30 -26.82 -17.83
N LEU A 510 -5.83 -25.80 -18.55
CA LEU A 510 -6.69 -24.74 -19.05
C LEU A 510 -7.49 -25.21 -20.29
N LYS A 511 -8.80 -25.38 -20.14
CA LYS A 511 -9.73 -25.69 -21.25
C LYS A 511 -10.67 -24.52 -21.51
N VAL A 512 -10.89 -24.20 -22.79
CA VAL A 512 -11.74 -23.08 -23.21
C VAL A 512 -13.19 -23.25 -22.74
N GLU A 513 -13.67 -24.49 -22.77
CA GLU A 513 -15.02 -24.90 -22.38
C GLU A 513 -15.35 -24.51 -20.92
N MET A 514 -14.34 -24.36 -20.06
CA MET A 514 -14.52 -23.96 -18.66
C MET A 514 -15.13 -22.55 -18.51
N PHE A 515 -14.98 -21.70 -19.53
CA PHE A 515 -15.37 -20.30 -19.47
C PHE A 515 -16.57 -19.95 -20.37
N ALA A 516 -17.15 -20.96 -21.04
CA ALA A 516 -18.13 -20.75 -22.12
C ALA A 516 -19.44 -20.05 -21.67
N THR A 517 -19.76 -20.07 -20.37
CA THR A 517 -20.99 -19.50 -19.79
C THR A 517 -20.74 -18.51 -18.65
N ALA A 518 -19.48 -18.18 -18.36
CA ALA A 518 -19.12 -17.42 -17.17
C ALA A 518 -19.13 -15.91 -17.43
N ASP A 519 -19.73 -15.14 -16.52
CA ASP A 519 -19.48 -13.71 -16.40
C ASP A 519 -18.07 -13.44 -15.82
N VAL A 520 -17.70 -12.17 -15.60
CA VAL A 520 -16.35 -11.84 -15.10
C VAL A 520 -16.06 -12.50 -13.75
N GLY A 521 -17.05 -12.55 -12.84
CA GLY A 521 -16.95 -13.18 -11.53
C GLY A 521 -16.81 -14.70 -11.63
N GLY A 522 -17.66 -15.35 -12.42
CA GLY A 522 -17.61 -16.79 -12.70
C GLY A 522 -16.32 -17.23 -13.39
N ALA A 523 -15.75 -16.39 -14.26
CA ALA A 523 -14.47 -16.68 -14.90
C ALA A 523 -13.32 -16.66 -13.88
N LYS A 524 -13.33 -15.67 -12.97
CA LYS A 524 -12.34 -15.55 -11.89
C LYS A 524 -12.43 -16.73 -10.91
N VAL A 525 -13.64 -17.13 -10.52
CA VAL A 525 -13.88 -18.34 -9.71
C VAL A 525 -13.34 -19.59 -10.39
N SER A 526 -13.65 -19.78 -11.67
CA SER A 526 -13.21 -20.96 -12.43
C SER A 526 -11.68 -21.05 -12.54
N VAL A 527 -10.99 -19.90 -12.64
CA VAL A 527 -9.52 -19.85 -12.57
C VAL A 527 -8.99 -20.32 -11.21
N TYR A 528 -9.61 -19.88 -10.11
CA TYR A 528 -9.17 -20.28 -8.77
C TYR A 528 -9.49 -21.74 -8.43
N GLU A 529 -10.66 -22.25 -8.83
CA GLU A 529 -10.99 -23.67 -8.70
C GLU A 529 -9.97 -24.53 -9.44
N GLN A 530 -9.67 -24.19 -10.70
CA GLN A 530 -8.71 -24.97 -11.48
C GLN A 530 -7.29 -24.83 -10.94
N ALA A 531 -6.91 -23.66 -10.43
CA ALA A 531 -5.62 -23.48 -9.77
C ALA A 531 -5.52 -24.33 -8.49
N LEU A 532 -6.60 -24.43 -7.71
CA LEU A 532 -6.68 -25.30 -6.54
C LEU A 532 -6.50 -26.77 -6.95
N GLU A 533 -7.30 -27.27 -7.90
CA GLU A 533 -7.15 -28.63 -8.45
C GLU A 533 -5.74 -28.89 -8.96
N TRP A 534 -5.17 -27.94 -9.71
CA TRP A 534 -3.82 -28.06 -10.25
C TRP A 534 -2.75 -28.19 -9.15
N VAL A 535 -2.87 -27.41 -8.07
CA VAL A 535 -1.98 -27.51 -6.90
C VAL A 535 -2.17 -28.85 -6.17
N LEU A 536 -3.43 -29.28 -5.99
CA LEU A 536 -3.75 -30.54 -5.32
C LEU A 536 -3.29 -31.77 -6.12
N GLU A 537 -3.37 -31.74 -7.46
CA GLU A 537 -3.17 -32.93 -8.29
C GLU A 537 -1.82 -33.01 -9.01
N LYS A 538 -1.24 -31.89 -9.45
CA LYS A 538 -0.13 -31.89 -10.43
C LYS A 538 1.20 -31.41 -9.89
N GLN A 539 1.20 -30.37 -9.06
CA GLN A 539 2.45 -29.85 -8.50
C GLN A 539 3.15 -30.81 -7.53
N ARG A 540 2.51 -31.93 -7.20
CA ARG A 540 3.01 -32.91 -6.21
C ARG A 540 3.06 -34.33 -6.75
N VAL A 541 3.34 -34.45 -8.04
CA VAL A 541 3.59 -35.73 -8.69
C VAL A 541 5.07 -35.83 -9.04
N GLU A 542 5.81 -36.65 -8.32
CA GLU A 542 7.20 -37.00 -8.65
C GLU A 542 7.22 -38.43 -9.22
N ASP A 543 7.83 -38.60 -10.39
CA ASP A 543 7.90 -39.89 -11.12
C ASP A 543 6.55 -40.62 -11.29
N GLY A 544 5.45 -39.87 -11.44
CA GLY A 544 4.10 -40.42 -11.64
C GLY A 544 3.42 -40.93 -10.36
N ARG A 545 3.99 -40.70 -9.17
CA ARG A 545 3.36 -41.00 -7.88
C ARG A 545 2.78 -39.73 -7.27
N ASN A 546 1.56 -39.81 -6.75
CA ASN A 546 0.96 -38.74 -5.96
C ASN A 546 1.67 -38.67 -4.61
N LEU A 547 2.39 -37.57 -4.36
CA LEU A 547 3.10 -37.35 -3.10
C LEU A 547 2.18 -36.90 -1.96
N ASN A 548 0.91 -36.56 -2.20
CA ASN A 548 0.01 -36.12 -1.12
C ASN A 548 -0.16 -37.19 -0.03
N PRO A 549 -0.49 -38.46 -0.34
CA PRO A 549 -0.55 -39.49 0.70
C PRO A 549 0.81 -39.77 1.35
N GLU A 550 1.92 -39.52 0.66
CA GLU A 550 3.28 -39.73 1.19
C GLU A 550 3.72 -38.59 2.14
N ILE A 551 3.33 -37.34 1.85
CA ILE A 551 3.69 -36.12 2.60
C ILE A 551 2.68 -35.84 3.72
N THR A 552 1.39 -35.90 3.41
CA THR A 552 0.31 -35.46 4.31
C THR A 552 -0.52 -36.60 4.87
N LYS A 553 -0.43 -37.81 4.28
CA LYS A 553 -1.30 -38.97 4.57
C LYS A 553 -2.77 -38.74 4.23
N LEU A 554 -3.08 -37.72 3.42
CA LEU A 554 -4.43 -37.35 3.02
C LEU A 554 -4.61 -37.46 1.50
N TYR A 555 -5.84 -37.72 1.08
CA TYR A 555 -6.25 -37.65 -0.33
C TYR A 555 -6.63 -36.22 -0.73
N PRO A 556 -6.65 -35.89 -2.05
CA PRO A 556 -6.98 -34.55 -2.52
C PRO A 556 -8.30 -33.99 -1.98
N GLU A 557 -9.32 -34.82 -1.82
CA GLU A 557 -10.63 -34.43 -1.31
C GLU A 557 -10.56 -33.96 0.16
N ASP A 558 -9.83 -34.68 1.00
CA ASP A 558 -9.61 -34.29 2.41
C ASP A 558 -8.79 -32.99 2.51
N LEU A 559 -7.87 -32.78 1.58
CA LEU A 559 -7.02 -31.60 1.51
C LEU A 559 -7.80 -30.36 1.07
N GLU A 560 -8.73 -30.54 0.14
CA GLU A 560 -9.63 -29.49 -0.29
C GLU A 560 -10.50 -29.00 0.87
N ILE A 561 -11.11 -29.92 1.63
CA ILE A 561 -11.89 -29.61 2.85
C ILE A 561 -11.01 -28.87 3.86
N LEU A 562 -9.79 -29.37 4.10
CA LEU A 562 -8.84 -28.74 5.01
C LEU A 562 -8.52 -27.30 4.59
N LEU A 563 -8.30 -27.06 3.29
CA LEU A 563 -7.99 -25.73 2.76
C LEU A 563 -9.19 -24.79 2.79
N ALA A 564 -10.38 -25.28 2.49
CA ALA A 564 -11.63 -24.51 2.56
C ALA A 564 -11.89 -24.07 4.02
N GLU A 565 -11.73 -24.98 4.99
CA GLU A 565 -11.82 -24.67 6.42
C GLU A 565 -10.73 -23.69 6.90
N ALA A 566 -9.49 -23.86 6.42
CA ALA A 566 -8.43 -22.90 6.70
C ALA A 566 -8.76 -21.52 6.12
N GLY A 567 -9.31 -21.46 4.90
CA GLY A 567 -9.82 -20.24 4.25
C GLY A 567 -10.82 -19.50 5.11
N LEU A 568 -11.86 -20.22 5.55
CA LEU A 568 -12.88 -19.68 6.45
C LEU A 568 -12.25 -19.19 7.77
N CYS A 569 -11.39 -19.98 8.40
CA CYS A 569 -10.76 -19.58 9.67
C CYS A 569 -9.89 -18.32 9.53
N VAL A 570 -9.11 -18.23 8.45
CA VAL A 570 -8.23 -17.07 8.20
C VAL A 570 -9.08 -15.82 8.05
N VAL A 571 -10.13 -15.87 7.22
CA VAL A 571 -11.05 -14.74 7.03
C VAL A 571 -11.78 -14.38 8.34
N GLN A 572 -12.27 -15.37 9.08
CA GLN A 572 -12.92 -15.15 10.39
C GLN A 572 -12.00 -14.54 11.45
N SER A 573 -10.68 -14.75 11.32
CA SER A 573 -9.66 -14.19 12.20
C SER A 573 -9.20 -12.79 11.78
N GLY A 574 -9.74 -12.23 10.69
CA GLY A 574 -9.35 -10.91 10.16
C GLY A 574 -8.65 -10.95 8.79
N GLY A 575 -8.53 -12.13 8.16
CA GLY A 575 -8.02 -12.28 6.79
C GLY A 575 -6.50 -12.48 6.68
N GLU A 576 -5.80 -12.65 7.80
CA GLU A 576 -4.32 -12.68 7.84
C GLU A 576 -3.76 -14.04 8.21
N TYR A 577 -4.17 -14.60 9.34
CA TYR A 577 -3.78 -15.93 9.76
C TYR A 577 -4.86 -16.55 10.65
N ALA A 578 -4.87 -17.88 10.72
CA ALA A 578 -5.73 -18.62 11.63
C ALA A 578 -4.89 -19.41 12.62
N ALA A 579 -5.30 -19.44 13.89
CA ALA A 579 -4.71 -20.37 14.84
C ALA A 579 -4.98 -21.81 14.40
N ILE A 580 -3.97 -22.68 14.41
CA ILE A 580 -4.13 -24.10 14.00
C ILE A 580 -5.22 -24.78 14.85
N LYS A 581 -5.29 -24.44 16.14
CA LYS A 581 -6.32 -24.91 17.06
C LYS A 581 -7.75 -24.61 16.58
N MET A 582 -7.97 -23.46 15.95
CA MET A 582 -9.29 -23.08 15.41
C MET A 582 -9.70 -24.04 14.29
N ILE A 583 -8.76 -24.33 13.38
CA ILE A 583 -8.97 -25.28 12.27
C ILE A 583 -9.23 -26.68 12.83
N GLU A 584 -8.43 -27.13 13.80
CA GLU A 584 -8.63 -28.43 14.48
C GLU A 584 -10.02 -28.55 15.10
N ASP A 585 -10.43 -27.55 15.90
CA ASP A 585 -11.71 -27.57 16.62
C ASP A 585 -12.91 -27.64 15.65
N ARG A 586 -12.79 -27.05 14.46
CA ARG A 586 -13.82 -27.10 13.41
C ARG A 586 -13.84 -28.46 12.71
N LEU A 587 -12.70 -28.96 12.27
CA LEU A 587 -12.57 -30.26 11.60
C LEU A 587 -13.04 -31.42 12.50
N LEU A 588 -12.71 -31.39 13.79
CA LEU A 588 -13.13 -32.40 14.75
C LEU A 588 -14.66 -32.45 14.91
N LYS A 589 -15.35 -31.30 14.81
CA LYS A 589 -16.82 -31.23 14.96
C LYS A 589 -17.58 -31.76 13.74
N GLN A 590 -17.01 -31.69 12.54
CA GLN A 590 -17.69 -32.07 11.30
C GLN A 590 -17.60 -33.57 10.98
N GLY A 591 -16.81 -34.36 11.72
CA GLY A 591 -16.86 -35.82 11.62
C GLY A 591 -16.01 -36.44 10.50
N TYR A 592 -15.10 -35.68 9.88
CA TYR A 592 -14.20 -36.18 8.82
C TYR A 592 -13.18 -37.17 9.40
N ARG A 593 -13.41 -38.49 9.22
CA ARG A 593 -12.65 -39.55 9.91
C ARG A 593 -11.14 -39.49 9.67
N ASP A 594 -10.71 -39.23 8.44
CA ASP A 594 -9.29 -39.24 8.07
C ASP A 594 -8.57 -37.99 8.61
N LEU A 595 -9.21 -36.82 8.53
CA LEU A 595 -8.72 -35.58 9.16
C LEU A 595 -8.70 -35.68 10.69
N GLN A 596 -9.71 -36.30 11.32
CA GLN A 596 -9.74 -36.58 12.76
C GLN A 596 -8.58 -37.48 13.16
N ALA A 597 -8.33 -38.57 12.42
CA ALA A 597 -7.23 -39.48 12.67
C ALA A 597 -5.87 -38.76 12.55
N LEU A 598 -5.72 -37.85 11.58
CA LEU A 598 -4.51 -37.03 11.42
C LEU A 598 -4.28 -36.12 12.62
N ILE A 599 -5.31 -35.40 13.09
CA ILE A 599 -5.23 -34.50 14.25
C ILE A 599 -4.92 -35.30 15.54
N GLU A 600 -5.59 -36.43 15.76
CA GLU A 600 -5.37 -37.27 16.93
C GLU A 600 -3.97 -37.89 16.97
N ASN A 601 -3.43 -38.29 15.81
CA ASN A 601 -2.07 -38.82 15.69
C ASN A 601 -1.01 -37.74 15.95
N ALA A 602 -1.22 -36.52 15.44
CA ALA A 602 -0.35 -35.38 15.71
C ALA A 602 -0.26 -35.07 17.22
N ARG A 603 -1.42 -35.05 17.92
CA ARG A 603 -1.50 -34.84 19.38
C ARG A 603 -0.76 -35.91 20.19
N LYS A 604 -0.72 -37.17 19.72
CA LYS A 604 -0.02 -38.28 20.39
C LYS A 604 1.50 -38.22 20.24
N ASN A 605 2.01 -37.71 19.11
CA ASN A 605 3.43 -37.85 18.77
C ASN A 605 4.35 -36.75 19.29
N LYS A 606 3.86 -35.63 19.85
CA LYS A 606 4.62 -34.50 20.48
C LYS A 606 5.80 -33.89 19.68
N ARG A 607 6.17 -34.44 18.51
CA ARG A 607 7.30 -34.07 17.66
C ARG A 607 6.91 -33.78 16.20
N GLU A 608 5.68 -34.11 15.78
CA GLU A 608 5.17 -33.88 14.43
C GLU A 608 3.79 -33.20 14.50
N ASP A 609 3.68 -31.97 14.00
CA ASP A 609 2.37 -31.38 13.69
C ASP A 609 1.96 -31.83 12.28
N GLY A 610 1.32 -33.00 12.17
CA GLY A 610 0.84 -33.53 10.89
C GLY A 610 -0.06 -32.53 10.14
N LEU A 611 -0.87 -31.76 10.86
CA LEU A 611 -1.74 -30.72 10.30
C LEU A 611 -0.95 -29.50 9.80
N LYS A 612 0.06 -29.06 10.57
CA LYS A 612 0.94 -27.96 10.17
C LYS A 612 1.76 -28.32 8.95
N ASN A 613 2.23 -29.56 8.84
CA ASN A 613 2.93 -30.05 7.65
C ASN A 613 2.00 -30.13 6.44
N ALA A 614 0.76 -30.60 6.63
CA ALA A 614 -0.24 -30.63 5.56
C ALA A 614 -0.54 -29.22 5.05
N LEU A 615 -0.85 -28.29 5.97
CA LEU A 615 -1.13 -26.89 5.64
C LEU A 615 0.10 -26.19 5.03
N ALA A 616 1.29 -26.37 5.62
CA ALA A 616 2.53 -25.77 5.14
C ALA A 616 2.88 -26.18 3.72
N ALA A 617 2.53 -27.41 3.35
CA ALA A 617 2.73 -27.86 1.98
C ALA A 617 1.87 -27.05 1.00
N PHE A 618 0.64 -26.63 1.35
CA PHE A 618 -0.34 -26.00 0.44
C PHE A 618 -0.28 -24.48 0.44
N TYR A 619 0.91 -23.91 0.36
CA TYR A 619 1.05 -22.46 0.35
C TYR A 619 0.48 -21.81 1.61
N LEU A 620 0.82 -22.36 2.77
CA LEU A 620 0.62 -21.68 4.03
C LEU A 620 1.97 -21.49 4.73
N LYS A 621 2.34 -20.24 5.05
CA LYS A 621 3.52 -20.01 5.90
C LYS A 621 3.11 -20.17 7.37
N SER A 622 4.03 -20.70 8.18
CA SER A 622 3.96 -20.47 9.63
C SER A 622 4.11 -18.96 9.83
N ALA A 623 3.11 -18.30 10.42
CA ALA A 623 3.21 -16.87 10.64
C ALA A 623 4.44 -16.60 11.53
N ALA A 624 5.33 -15.71 11.08
CA ALA A 624 6.58 -15.42 11.79
C ALA A 624 6.34 -14.88 13.22
N ALA A 625 5.13 -14.39 13.49
CA ALA A 625 4.77 -13.66 14.69
C ALA A 625 4.00 -14.51 15.73
N ALA A 626 3.45 -15.68 15.39
CA ALA A 626 2.66 -16.50 16.30
C ALA A 626 3.03 -17.99 16.19
N GLU A 627 3.56 -18.57 17.27
CA GLU A 627 3.75 -20.02 17.37
C GLU A 627 2.39 -20.73 17.16
N ASN A 628 2.29 -21.56 16.11
CA ASN A 628 1.11 -22.35 15.73
C ASN A 628 -0.09 -21.63 15.08
N SER A 629 0.17 -20.76 14.10
CA SER A 629 -0.83 -20.28 13.15
C SER A 629 -0.43 -20.49 11.68
N VAL A 630 -1.41 -20.38 10.79
CA VAL A 630 -1.26 -20.53 9.33
C VAL A 630 -1.79 -19.31 8.58
N GLU A 631 -1.10 -18.92 7.50
CA GLU A 631 -1.43 -17.78 6.65
C GLU A 631 -1.37 -18.19 5.16
N PHE A 632 -2.31 -17.71 4.33
CA PHE A 632 -2.24 -17.84 2.87
C PHE A 632 -1.24 -16.86 2.25
N PHE A 633 -0.41 -17.32 1.31
CA PHE A 633 0.51 -16.45 0.55
C PHE A 633 -0.20 -15.34 -0.24
N HIS A 634 -1.48 -15.55 -0.58
CA HIS A 634 -2.28 -14.56 -1.29
C HIS A 634 -3.70 -14.45 -0.68
N LYS A 635 -4.04 -13.24 -0.21
CA LYS A 635 -5.33 -12.95 0.45
C LYS A 635 -6.55 -13.39 -0.37
N SER A 636 -6.57 -13.12 -1.69
CA SER A 636 -7.71 -13.53 -2.52
C SER A 636 -7.89 -15.03 -2.71
N PHE A 637 -6.84 -15.82 -2.51
CA PHE A 637 -6.99 -17.28 -2.51
C PHE A 637 -7.68 -17.75 -1.23
N GLY A 638 -7.31 -17.15 -0.09
CA GLY A 638 -8.03 -17.36 1.19
C GLY A 638 -9.49 -16.89 1.13
N GLU A 639 -9.76 -15.72 0.53
CA GLU A 639 -11.12 -15.21 0.31
C GLU A 639 -11.96 -16.17 -0.57
N PHE A 640 -11.37 -16.71 -1.64
CA PHE A 640 -12.00 -17.72 -2.49
C PHE A 640 -12.30 -19.04 -1.74
N LEU A 641 -11.32 -19.57 -0.98
CA LEU A 641 -11.51 -20.79 -0.18
C LEU A 641 -12.55 -20.61 0.93
N CYS A 642 -12.59 -19.43 1.55
CA CYS A 642 -13.65 -19.05 2.48
C CYS A 642 -15.02 -19.12 1.80
N ALA A 643 -15.18 -18.48 0.64
CA ALA A 643 -16.42 -18.52 -0.12
C ALA A 643 -16.83 -19.95 -0.51
N LYS A 644 -15.86 -20.78 -0.92
CA LYS A 644 -16.10 -22.21 -1.21
C LYS A 644 -16.63 -22.97 -0.01
N ARG A 645 -15.99 -22.81 1.16
CA ARG A 645 -16.48 -23.43 2.39
C ARG A 645 -17.87 -22.94 2.76
N MET A 646 -18.15 -21.64 2.57
CA MET A 646 -19.46 -21.08 2.84
C MET A 646 -20.52 -21.71 1.93
N VAL A 647 -20.25 -21.86 0.62
CA VAL A 647 -21.16 -22.56 -0.30
C VAL A 647 -21.48 -23.95 0.19
N GLU A 648 -20.48 -24.77 0.49
CA GLU A 648 -20.66 -26.15 0.99
C GLU A 648 -21.64 -26.19 2.19
N SER A 649 -21.50 -25.29 3.17
CA SER A 649 -22.45 -25.20 4.27
C SER A 649 -23.85 -24.74 3.85
N LEU A 650 -23.95 -23.78 2.91
CA LEU A 650 -25.25 -23.30 2.44
C LEU A 650 -25.97 -24.34 1.58
N GLU A 651 -25.25 -25.24 0.89
CA GLU A 651 -25.86 -26.36 0.16
C GLU A 651 -26.61 -27.29 1.13
N ASP A 652 -25.97 -27.66 2.24
CA ASP A 652 -26.56 -28.48 3.30
C ASP A 652 -27.87 -27.89 3.84
N LEU A 653 -28.00 -26.56 3.86
CA LEU A 653 -29.23 -25.87 4.28
C LEU A 653 -30.39 -26.09 3.31
N THR A 654 -30.13 -26.46 2.05
CA THR A 654 -31.17 -26.64 1.03
C THR A 654 -31.56 -28.10 0.81
N GLU A 655 -30.74 -29.06 1.25
CA GLU A 655 -30.99 -30.48 1.03
C GLU A 655 -32.23 -31.00 1.78
N LYS A 656 -33.00 -31.88 1.13
CA LYS A 656 -34.23 -32.50 1.67
C LYS A 656 -34.08 -34.03 1.77
N THR A 657 -34.52 -34.61 2.88
CA THR A 657 -34.44 -36.07 3.11
C THR A 657 -35.56 -36.86 2.41
N GLY A 658 -35.19 -37.79 1.52
CA GLY A 658 -36.05 -38.88 1.01
C GLY A 658 -37.00 -38.56 -0.15
N LYS A 659 -37.29 -39.58 -0.99
CA LYS A 659 -38.07 -39.47 -2.25
C LYS A 659 -39.58 -39.11 -2.11
N ARG A 660 -40.13 -38.93 -0.89
CA ARG A 660 -41.60 -38.79 -0.71
C ARG A 660 -42.15 -37.74 0.29
N ARG A 661 -41.37 -36.91 1.05
CA ARG A 661 -41.83 -35.62 1.66
C ARG A 661 -40.84 -34.92 2.63
N LYS A 662 -40.70 -33.59 2.42
CA LYS A 662 -40.85 -32.39 3.33
C LYS A 662 -39.91 -32.04 4.50
N THR A 663 -38.88 -32.80 4.88
CA THR A 663 -37.97 -32.37 5.97
C THR A 663 -36.56 -32.07 5.46
N TYR A 664 -36.03 -30.90 5.82
CA TYR A 664 -34.65 -30.50 5.50
C TYR A 664 -33.64 -31.38 6.25
N VAL A 665 -32.47 -31.59 5.64
CA VAL A 665 -31.33 -32.29 6.27
C VAL A 665 -30.87 -31.53 7.51
N VAL A 666 -30.78 -30.20 7.40
CA VAL A 666 -30.46 -29.29 8.50
C VAL A 666 -31.75 -28.76 9.10
N SER A 667 -32.00 -29.02 10.39
CA SER A 667 -33.14 -28.47 11.14
C SER A 667 -33.09 -26.95 11.26
N ASP A 668 -34.16 -26.29 11.69
CA ASP A 668 -34.15 -24.82 11.84
C ASP A 668 -33.23 -24.37 12.98
N GLU A 669 -33.18 -25.11 14.10
CA GLU A 669 -32.23 -24.83 15.20
C GLU A 669 -30.77 -25.00 14.74
N ASP A 670 -30.49 -26.03 13.93
CA ASP A 670 -29.15 -26.24 13.37
C ASP A 670 -28.79 -25.17 12.35
N LEU A 671 -29.75 -24.71 11.54
CA LEU A 671 -29.56 -23.61 10.59
C LEU A 671 -29.14 -22.33 11.31
N GLU A 672 -29.84 -21.97 12.39
CA GLU A 672 -29.54 -20.76 13.16
C GLU A 672 -28.09 -20.79 13.66
N TRP A 673 -27.64 -21.92 14.22
CA TRP A 673 -26.25 -22.06 14.65
C TRP A 673 -25.27 -22.01 13.48
N GLN A 674 -25.56 -22.64 12.34
CA GLN A 674 -24.68 -22.59 11.17
C GLN A 674 -24.55 -21.18 10.61
N VAL A 675 -25.63 -20.39 10.59
CA VAL A 675 -25.60 -18.98 10.19
C VAL A 675 -24.70 -18.17 11.11
N TYR A 676 -24.82 -18.33 12.43
CA TYR A 676 -23.85 -17.72 13.36
C TYR A 676 -22.43 -18.27 13.15
N ASP A 677 -22.27 -19.56 12.90
CA ASP A 677 -20.96 -20.14 12.74
C ASP A 677 -20.20 -19.57 11.53
N LEU A 678 -20.92 -19.35 10.42
CA LEU A 678 -20.40 -18.78 9.18
C LEU A 678 -20.23 -17.27 9.27
N PHE A 679 -21.23 -16.52 9.70
CA PHE A 679 -21.33 -15.07 9.47
C PHE A 679 -21.04 -14.19 10.69
N ALA A 680 -20.78 -14.75 11.87
CA ALA A 680 -20.54 -14.00 13.13
C ALA A 680 -19.18 -13.30 13.26
N TYR A 681 -18.36 -13.32 12.21
CA TYR A 681 -17.09 -12.60 12.21
C TYR A 681 -17.29 -11.17 11.69
N GLY A 682 -16.21 -10.42 11.39
CA GLY A 682 -16.32 -9.08 10.81
C GLY A 682 -17.14 -8.99 9.50
N SER A 683 -17.09 -7.84 8.84
CA SER A 683 -17.80 -7.65 7.57
C SER A 683 -17.30 -8.60 6.48
N LEU A 684 -18.25 -9.11 5.68
CA LEU A 684 -17.89 -9.77 4.42
C LEU A 684 -17.24 -8.75 3.48
N THR A 685 -16.09 -9.12 2.89
CA THR A 685 -15.49 -8.32 1.84
C THR A 685 -16.26 -8.50 0.53
N VAL A 686 -16.20 -7.49 -0.34
CA VAL A 686 -16.82 -7.57 -1.67
C VAL A 686 -16.30 -8.79 -2.43
N GLU A 687 -15.01 -9.10 -2.33
CA GLU A 687 -14.42 -10.25 -2.99
C GLU A 687 -14.98 -11.59 -2.49
N VAL A 688 -15.16 -11.76 -1.17
CA VAL A 688 -15.76 -13.00 -0.63
C VAL A 688 -17.20 -13.16 -1.13
N VAL A 689 -17.98 -12.09 -1.15
CA VAL A 689 -19.37 -12.11 -1.61
C VAL A 689 -19.46 -12.39 -3.12
N GLU A 690 -18.58 -11.78 -3.93
CA GLU A 690 -18.49 -12.05 -5.37
C GLU A 690 -18.17 -13.53 -5.64
N TYR A 691 -17.17 -14.10 -4.95
CA TYR A 691 -16.84 -15.51 -5.07
C TYR A 691 -17.98 -16.42 -4.60
N LEU A 692 -18.61 -16.07 -3.48
CA LEU A 692 -19.71 -16.80 -2.88
C LEU A 692 -20.89 -16.89 -3.86
N MET A 693 -21.31 -15.77 -4.44
CA MET A 693 -22.40 -15.74 -5.41
C MET A 693 -22.08 -16.48 -6.69
N ALA A 694 -20.86 -16.31 -7.23
CA ALA A 694 -20.45 -17.02 -8.44
C ALA A 694 -20.40 -18.55 -8.23
N LEU A 695 -19.95 -19.01 -7.05
CA LEU A 695 -19.97 -20.43 -6.69
C LEU A 695 -21.41 -20.96 -6.46
N LEU A 696 -22.26 -20.20 -5.76
CA LEU A 696 -23.67 -20.56 -5.54
C LEU A 696 -24.42 -20.74 -6.87
N VAL A 697 -24.20 -19.85 -7.84
CA VAL A 697 -24.85 -19.94 -9.17
C VAL A 697 -24.37 -21.14 -9.98
N LYS A 698 -23.11 -21.57 -9.78
CA LYS A 698 -22.54 -22.75 -10.45
C LYS A 698 -22.94 -24.07 -9.78
N SER A 699 -23.25 -24.02 -8.49
CA SER A 699 -23.61 -25.17 -7.67
C SER A 699 -25.00 -25.74 -7.98
N GLN A 700 -25.35 -26.87 -7.36
CA GLN A 700 -26.69 -27.46 -7.43
C GLN A 700 -27.66 -26.93 -6.36
N VAL A 701 -27.31 -25.83 -5.68
CA VAL A 701 -28.11 -25.25 -4.60
C VAL A 701 -29.44 -24.72 -5.13
N ASP A 702 -30.52 -25.04 -4.42
CA ASP A 702 -31.83 -24.43 -4.63
C ASP A 702 -31.83 -23.03 -4.04
N LEU A 703 -31.49 -22.02 -4.87
CA LEU A 703 -31.36 -20.62 -4.44
C LEU A 703 -32.64 -20.04 -3.84
N VAL A 704 -33.81 -20.53 -4.28
CA VAL A 704 -35.12 -20.08 -3.76
C VAL A 704 -35.30 -20.58 -2.34
N VAL A 705 -35.05 -21.88 -2.10
CA VAL A 705 -35.07 -22.45 -0.75
C VAL A 705 -34.04 -21.77 0.16
N LEU A 706 -32.83 -21.54 -0.34
CA LEU A 706 -31.79 -20.84 0.42
C LEU A 706 -32.27 -19.45 0.84
N PHE A 707 -32.80 -18.69 -0.11
CA PHE A 707 -33.36 -17.36 0.12
C PHE A 707 -34.47 -17.37 1.16
N GLU A 708 -35.45 -18.28 1.04
CA GLU A 708 -36.56 -18.41 2.00
C GLU A 708 -36.04 -18.66 3.44
N ARG A 709 -35.09 -19.58 3.61
CA ARG A 709 -34.55 -19.92 4.93
C ARG A 709 -33.73 -18.79 5.53
N LEU A 710 -32.88 -18.13 4.75
CA LEU A 710 -32.09 -16.98 5.19
C LEU A 710 -32.99 -15.77 5.50
N HIS A 711 -34.04 -15.56 4.71
CA HIS A 711 -35.03 -14.51 4.96
C HIS A 711 -35.78 -14.76 6.28
N GLY A 712 -36.14 -16.01 6.57
CA GLY A 712 -36.71 -16.40 7.88
C GLY A 712 -35.78 -16.06 9.04
N PHE A 713 -34.49 -16.42 8.93
CA PHE A 713 -33.48 -16.04 9.93
C PHE A 713 -33.36 -14.51 10.08
N TYR A 714 -33.36 -13.76 8.97
CA TYR A 714 -33.29 -12.30 8.99
C TYR A 714 -34.47 -11.67 9.76
N LEU A 715 -35.69 -12.17 9.57
CA LEU A 715 -36.86 -11.69 10.29
C LEU A 715 -36.76 -11.99 11.79
N ASP A 716 -36.38 -13.22 12.15
CA ASP A 716 -36.16 -13.63 13.54
C ASP A 716 -35.07 -12.79 14.24
N TRP A 717 -34.01 -12.46 13.51
CA TRP A 717 -32.94 -11.57 13.99
C TRP A 717 -33.47 -10.14 14.19
N CYS A 718 -34.23 -9.59 13.25
CA CYS A 718 -34.85 -8.27 13.37
C CYS A 718 -35.78 -8.14 14.57
N ASP A 719 -36.46 -9.23 14.92
CA ASP A 719 -37.36 -9.31 16.06
C ASP A 719 -36.64 -9.57 17.39
N GLY A 720 -35.32 -9.82 17.38
CA GLY A 720 -34.50 -9.97 18.57
C GLY A 720 -34.49 -11.38 19.17
N LYS A 721 -35.04 -12.39 18.45
CA LYS A 721 -35.18 -13.79 18.91
C LYS A 721 -33.89 -14.32 19.54
N PHE A 722 -32.75 -14.07 18.91
CA PHE A 722 -31.46 -14.64 19.29
C PHE A 722 -30.76 -13.93 20.45
N ILE A 723 -31.27 -12.80 20.94
CA ILE A 723 -30.69 -12.06 22.07
C ILE A 723 -31.62 -11.99 23.28
N GLU A 724 -32.90 -12.35 23.12
CA GLU A 724 -33.91 -12.31 24.17
C GLU A 724 -34.07 -13.63 24.96
N ALA A 725 -33.38 -14.71 24.56
CA ALA A 725 -33.49 -16.01 25.25
C ALA A 725 -32.95 -15.97 26.69
N THR A 726 -33.59 -16.70 27.61
CA THR A 726 -33.20 -16.78 29.03
C THR A 726 -32.03 -17.72 29.30
N GLU A 727 -31.71 -18.60 28.35
CA GLU A 727 -30.57 -19.51 28.36
C GLU A 727 -29.37 -18.90 27.62
N GLU A 728 -28.24 -19.63 27.51
CA GLU A 728 -27.08 -19.15 26.74
C GLU A 728 -27.49 -18.91 25.28
N THR A 729 -27.40 -17.65 24.83
CA THR A 729 -27.83 -17.27 23.48
C THR A 729 -26.83 -17.75 22.42
N LEU A 730 -27.28 -17.95 21.19
CA LEU A 730 -26.39 -18.29 20.06
C LEU A 730 -25.22 -17.29 19.89
N PRO A 731 -25.45 -15.97 19.91
CA PRO A 731 -24.34 -15.02 19.85
C PRO A 731 -23.41 -15.06 21.07
N GLN A 732 -23.89 -15.42 22.28
CA GLN A 732 -23.02 -15.65 23.44
C GLN A 732 -22.14 -16.88 23.26
N LYS A 733 -22.75 -18.00 22.83
CA LYS A 733 -22.05 -19.25 22.56
C LYS A 733 -20.94 -19.06 21.52
N LYS A 734 -21.23 -18.34 20.44
CA LYS A 734 -20.24 -18.03 19.38
C LYS A 734 -19.19 -17.04 19.85
N ALA A 735 -19.54 -15.99 20.59
CA ALA A 735 -18.57 -15.07 21.19
C ALA A 735 -17.57 -15.79 22.10
N ARG A 736 -18.04 -16.72 22.96
CA ARG A 736 -17.18 -17.56 23.79
C ARG A 736 -16.24 -18.44 22.96
N GLN A 737 -16.74 -19.00 21.85
CA GLN A 737 -15.92 -19.81 20.94
C GLN A 737 -14.80 -18.96 20.30
N LEU A 738 -15.12 -17.75 19.82
CA LEU A 738 -14.13 -16.82 19.27
C LEU A 738 -13.05 -16.45 20.32
N GLN A 739 -13.46 -16.17 21.56
CA GLN A 739 -12.53 -15.88 22.66
C GLN A 739 -11.60 -17.07 22.99
N GLN A 740 -12.09 -18.31 22.90
CA GLN A 740 -11.25 -19.52 23.07
C GLN A 740 -10.18 -19.68 22.00
N TRP A 741 -10.37 -19.03 20.84
CA TRP A 741 -9.42 -18.95 19.74
C TRP A 741 -8.57 -17.68 19.75
N GLY A 742 -8.69 -16.84 20.78
CA GLY A 742 -7.94 -15.59 20.91
C GLY A 742 -8.52 -14.42 20.12
N ILE A 743 -9.74 -14.55 19.57
CA ILE A 743 -10.44 -13.48 18.85
C ILE A 743 -11.34 -12.75 19.85
N GLU A 744 -10.98 -11.52 20.19
CA GLU A 744 -11.74 -10.71 21.15
C GLU A 744 -13.02 -10.14 20.50
N SER A 745 -14.11 -10.89 20.60
CA SER A 745 -15.44 -10.46 20.15
C SER A 745 -16.48 -10.65 21.24
N GLY A 746 -17.39 -9.68 21.36
CA GLY A 746 -18.50 -9.70 22.31
C GLY A 746 -19.81 -10.11 21.64
N GLN A 747 -20.78 -10.57 22.43
CA GLN A 747 -22.10 -11.03 21.96
C GLN A 747 -22.75 -10.06 20.96
N ARG A 748 -22.80 -8.75 21.28
CA ARG A 748 -23.45 -7.76 20.41
C ARG A 748 -22.75 -7.62 19.06
N ARG A 749 -21.42 -7.68 19.03
CA ARG A 749 -20.65 -7.57 17.78
C ARG A 749 -20.95 -8.76 16.88
N VAL A 750 -20.86 -9.96 17.46
CA VAL A 750 -21.21 -11.22 16.80
C VAL A 750 -22.61 -11.13 16.19
N ASP A 751 -23.60 -10.71 16.98
CA ASP A 751 -24.98 -10.65 16.54
C ASP A 751 -25.24 -9.64 15.41
N ILE A 752 -24.68 -8.44 15.52
CA ILE A 752 -24.84 -7.41 14.49
C ILE A 752 -24.19 -7.86 13.18
N TYR A 753 -22.96 -8.38 13.23
CA TYR A 753 -22.31 -8.84 12.00
C TYR A 753 -23.06 -10.00 11.35
N THR A 754 -23.52 -10.98 12.12
CA THR A 754 -24.32 -12.09 11.57
C THR A 754 -25.53 -11.57 10.80
N GLY A 755 -26.34 -10.70 11.42
CA GLY A 755 -27.54 -10.18 10.76
C GLY A 755 -27.25 -9.33 9.53
N LEU A 756 -26.24 -8.45 9.59
CA LEU A 756 -25.86 -7.62 8.45
C LEU A 756 -25.25 -8.42 7.30
N ASN A 757 -24.44 -9.45 7.60
CA ASN A 757 -23.87 -10.34 6.60
C ASN A 757 -24.95 -11.20 5.90
N VAL A 758 -25.97 -11.67 6.65
CA VAL A 758 -27.14 -12.32 6.05
C VAL A 758 -27.91 -11.35 5.16
N MET A 759 -28.09 -10.10 5.60
CA MET A 759 -28.73 -9.05 4.80
C MET A 759 -28.00 -8.78 3.48
N ILE A 760 -26.66 -8.76 3.49
CA ILE A 760 -25.83 -8.66 2.28
C ILE A 760 -26.12 -9.81 1.31
N LEU A 761 -26.12 -11.05 1.81
CA LEU A 761 -26.40 -12.21 0.96
C LEU A 761 -27.82 -12.20 0.38
N LEU A 762 -28.81 -11.70 1.12
CA LEU A 762 -30.18 -11.53 0.63
C LEU A 762 -30.27 -10.47 -0.48
N PHE A 763 -29.55 -9.35 -0.37
CA PHE A 763 -29.47 -8.37 -1.46
C PHE A 763 -28.81 -8.94 -2.72
N GLU A 764 -27.80 -9.77 -2.55
CA GLU A 764 -27.06 -10.37 -3.65
C GLU A 764 -27.88 -11.47 -4.37
N LEU A 765 -28.58 -12.31 -3.62
CA LEU A 765 -29.58 -13.23 -4.16
C LEU A 765 -30.70 -12.49 -4.88
N HIS A 766 -31.17 -11.37 -4.31
CA HIS A 766 -32.14 -10.50 -4.95
C HIS A 766 -31.65 -9.96 -6.29
N ARG A 767 -30.46 -9.38 -6.31
CA ARG A 767 -29.84 -8.83 -7.53
C ARG A 767 -29.68 -9.90 -8.61
N TYR A 768 -29.25 -11.11 -8.23
CA TYR A 768 -29.21 -12.24 -9.14
C TYR A 768 -30.60 -12.58 -9.68
N GLY A 769 -31.61 -12.69 -8.80
CA GLY A 769 -33.00 -12.94 -9.17
C GLY A 769 -33.56 -11.93 -10.17
N GLN A 770 -33.30 -10.64 -9.98
CA GLN A 770 -33.77 -9.59 -10.89
C GLN A 770 -33.19 -9.71 -12.31
N SER A 771 -31.99 -10.30 -12.44
CA SER A 771 -31.35 -10.55 -13.73
C SER A 771 -31.95 -11.74 -14.50
N GLN A 772 -32.72 -12.62 -13.85
CA GLN A 772 -33.26 -13.85 -14.42
C GLN A 772 -34.80 -13.75 -14.56
N GLU A 773 -35.33 -13.89 -15.78
CA GLU A 773 -36.78 -13.70 -16.04
C GLU A 773 -37.70 -14.60 -15.18
N GLY A 774 -37.24 -15.80 -14.80
CA GLY A 774 -38.04 -16.75 -14.01
C GLY A 774 -37.94 -16.62 -12.49
N LEU A 775 -36.96 -15.88 -11.95
CA LEU A 775 -36.68 -15.83 -10.51
C LEU A 775 -37.02 -14.48 -9.85
N ARG A 776 -37.48 -13.49 -10.63
CA ARG A 776 -37.68 -12.11 -10.14
C ARG A 776 -38.58 -12.00 -8.92
N GLU A 777 -39.71 -12.72 -8.92
CA GLU A 777 -40.68 -12.70 -7.82
C GLU A 777 -40.27 -13.63 -6.67
N GLU A 778 -39.54 -14.71 -6.96
CA GLU A 778 -39.14 -15.71 -5.96
C GLU A 778 -37.95 -15.22 -5.12
N LEU A 779 -37.06 -14.43 -5.74
CA LEU A 779 -35.88 -13.83 -5.11
C LEU A 779 -36.06 -12.31 -4.99
N HIS A 780 -37.19 -11.87 -4.41
CA HIS A 780 -37.40 -10.46 -4.11
C HIS A 780 -37.16 -10.18 -2.63
N PHE A 781 -36.07 -9.48 -2.30
CA PHE A 781 -35.79 -9.08 -0.93
C PHE A 781 -36.31 -7.70 -0.62
N TYR A 782 -37.26 -7.64 0.31
CA TYR A 782 -37.75 -6.40 0.91
C TYR A 782 -37.28 -6.33 2.36
N PRO A 783 -36.25 -5.54 2.70
CA PRO A 783 -35.76 -5.46 4.08
C PRO A 783 -36.88 -5.07 5.05
N CYS A 784 -37.77 -4.16 4.65
CA CYS A 784 -38.91 -3.74 5.45
C CYS A 784 -40.18 -4.57 5.26
N GLY A 785 -40.15 -5.68 4.50
CA GLY A 785 -41.36 -6.37 4.00
C GLY A 785 -41.94 -5.67 2.77
N LYS A 786 -42.82 -6.36 2.04
CA LYS A 786 -43.37 -5.80 0.77
C LYS A 786 -44.21 -4.56 1.07
N PRO A 787 -44.05 -3.44 0.35
CA PRO A 787 -44.91 -2.28 0.52
C PRO A 787 -46.40 -2.64 0.47
N ASN A 788 -47.16 -2.18 1.47
CA ASN A 788 -48.58 -2.52 1.66
C ASN A 788 -48.89 -4.01 1.95
N GLY A 789 -47.88 -4.84 2.20
CA GLY A 789 -48.00 -6.21 2.67
C GLY A 789 -48.28 -6.31 4.18
N GLU A 790 -48.74 -7.47 4.64
CA GLU A 790 -49.00 -7.72 6.07
C GLU A 790 -47.72 -7.74 6.92
N ASP A 791 -46.58 -8.05 6.32
CA ASP A 791 -45.25 -8.12 6.93
C ASP A 791 -44.47 -6.79 6.91
N PHE A 792 -45.06 -5.74 6.33
CA PHE A 792 -44.43 -4.43 6.18
C PHE A 792 -44.22 -3.74 7.52
N ASN A 793 -42.97 -3.43 7.84
CA ASN A 793 -42.56 -2.68 9.00
C ASN A 793 -41.60 -1.54 8.63
N LEU A 794 -42.19 -0.35 8.46
CA LEU A 794 -41.48 0.90 8.17
C LEU A 794 -40.30 1.19 9.12
N ARG A 795 -40.33 0.70 10.37
CA ARG A 795 -39.28 0.97 11.37
C ARG A 795 -38.19 -0.10 11.42
N ARG A 796 -38.31 -1.21 10.67
CA ARG A 796 -37.36 -2.33 10.77
C ARG A 796 -35.94 -1.88 10.43
N LEU A 797 -35.75 -1.21 9.29
CA LEU A 797 -34.44 -0.71 8.89
C LEU A 797 -33.90 0.37 9.84
N LEU A 798 -34.77 1.24 10.37
CA LEU A 798 -34.40 2.21 11.40
C LEU A 798 -33.88 1.55 12.68
N ARG A 799 -34.48 0.42 13.10
CA ARG A 799 -33.98 -0.38 14.25
C ARG A 799 -32.64 -1.01 13.94
N ILE A 800 -32.46 -1.56 12.74
CA ILE A 800 -31.19 -2.14 12.28
C ILE A 800 -30.08 -1.09 12.29
N LEU A 801 -30.34 0.10 11.73
CA LEU A 801 -29.43 1.23 11.75
C LEU A 801 -29.03 1.59 13.18
N ALA A 802 -30.01 1.78 14.07
CA ALA A 802 -29.74 2.08 15.47
C ALA A 802 -28.97 0.98 16.20
N TYR A 803 -29.24 -0.29 15.89
CA TYR A 803 -28.53 -1.42 16.50
C TYR A 803 -27.09 -1.50 16.02
N SER A 804 -26.86 -1.30 14.71
CA SER A 804 -25.52 -1.31 14.11
C SER A 804 -24.58 -0.25 14.67
N GLN A 805 -25.11 0.89 15.15
CA GLN A 805 -24.32 1.95 15.78
C GLN A 805 -23.55 1.49 17.02
N CYS A 806 -23.89 0.34 17.60
CA CYS A 806 -23.10 -0.28 18.67
C CYS A 806 -21.68 -0.70 18.21
N LEU A 807 -21.45 -0.85 16.91
CA LEU A 807 -20.13 -1.14 16.33
C LEU A 807 -19.30 0.13 16.10
N GLY A 808 -19.96 1.26 15.87
CA GLY A 808 -19.33 2.53 15.49
C GLY A 808 -20.32 3.43 14.77
N ASN A 809 -19.99 4.72 14.67
CA ASN A 809 -20.79 5.65 13.86
C ASN A 809 -20.66 5.25 12.39
N GLY A 810 -21.80 5.07 11.71
CA GLY A 810 -21.82 4.72 10.28
C GLY A 810 -21.60 3.24 9.95
N ALA A 811 -21.54 2.35 10.95
CA ALA A 811 -21.24 0.93 10.76
C ALA A 811 -22.13 0.22 9.72
N PHE A 812 -23.41 0.58 9.62
CA PHE A 812 -24.29 0.03 8.58
C PHE A 812 -23.80 0.37 7.16
N GLY A 813 -23.46 1.64 6.90
CA GLY A 813 -22.93 2.08 5.61
C GLY A 813 -21.59 1.43 5.30
N GLU A 814 -20.72 1.28 6.29
CA GLU A 814 -19.42 0.61 6.13
C GLU A 814 -19.54 -0.88 5.79
N ILE A 815 -20.51 -1.58 6.37
CA ILE A 815 -20.67 -3.04 6.20
C ILE A 815 -21.52 -3.37 4.98
N VAL A 816 -22.67 -2.70 4.83
CA VAL A 816 -23.69 -3.04 3.83
C VAL A 816 -23.63 -2.12 2.60
N GLY A 817 -23.09 -0.91 2.74
CA GLY A 817 -23.19 0.14 1.73
C GLY A 817 -22.63 -0.22 0.36
N SER A 818 -21.59 -1.06 0.26
CA SER A 818 -21.05 -1.53 -1.03
C SER A 818 -21.98 -2.51 -1.77
N PHE A 819 -22.97 -3.08 -1.08
CA PHE A 819 -23.84 -4.15 -1.55
C PHE A 819 -25.29 -3.68 -1.83
N LEU A 820 -25.56 -2.38 -1.77
CA LEU A 820 -26.90 -1.83 -1.99
C LEU A 820 -27.26 -1.59 -3.47
N SER A 821 -26.42 -2.02 -4.41
CA SER A 821 -26.71 -1.84 -5.84
C SER A 821 -27.86 -2.76 -6.26
N GLY A 822 -28.88 -2.17 -6.87
CA GLY A 822 -30.11 -2.87 -7.24
C GLY A 822 -31.00 -3.24 -6.06
N ALA A 823 -30.71 -2.76 -4.84
CA ALA A 823 -31.51 -3.07 -3.66
C ALA A 823 -32.91 -2.45 -3.76
N ASP A 824 -33.93 -3.19 -3.36
CA ASP A 824 -35.26 -2.64 -3.10
C ASP A 824 -35.34 -2.14 -1.66
N LEU A 825 -35.34 -0.82 -1.52
CA LEU A 825 -35.47 -0.08 -0.27
C LEU A 825 -36.72 0.80 -0.29
N SER A 826 -37.68 0.53 -1.18
CA SER A 826 -38.90 1.32 -1.35
C SER A 826 -39.67 1.47 -0.03
N ASP A 827 -40.21 2.68 0.19
CA ASP A 827 -40.93 3.09 1.40
C ASP A 827 -40.17 2.91 2.73
N ALA A 828 -38.86 2.61 2.72
CA ALA A 828 -38.09 2.40 3.94
C ALA A 828 -37.82 3.72 4.71
N ASN A 829 -37.68 3.61 6.03
CA ASN A 829 -37.25 4.71 6.87
C ASN A 829 -35.73 4.66 7.12
N LEU A 830 -35.00 5.53 6.42
CA LEU A 830 -33.56 5.73 6.47
C LEU A 830 -33.19 7.10 7.07
N ARG A 831 -34.06 7.65 7.92
CA ARG A 831 -33.86 8.97 8.53
C ARG A 831 -32.56 9.02 9.35
N ASN A 832 -31.75 10.05 9.09
CA ASN A 832 -30.40 10.21 9.65
C ASN A 832 -29.44 9.03 9.40
N ALA A 833 -29.70 8.17 8.40
CA ALA A 833 -28.78 7.10 8.05
C ALA A 833 -27.45 7.69 7.53
N ASP A 834 -26.34 7.07 7.90
CA ASP A 834 -25.05 7.32 7.26
C ASP A 834 -24.85 6.25 6.19
N LEU A 835 -24.99 6.69 4.94
CA LEU A 835 -24.79 5.95 3.71
C LEU A 835 -23.75 6.67 2.84
N SER A 836 -22.81 7.38 3.49
CA SER A 836 -21.74 8.06 2.78
C SER A 836 -20.90 7.04 2.00
N GLY A 837 -20.72 7.31 0.71
CA GLY A 837 -20.11 6.39 -0.25
C GLY A 837 -20.99 5.22 -0.70
N ALA A 838 -22.16 4.96 -0.13
CA ALA A 838 -22.90 3.74 -0.49
C ALA A 838 -23.08 3.56 -2.02
N ASN A 839 -22.91 2.34 -2.50
CA ASN A 839 -23.19 1.95 -3.87
C ASN A 839 -24.67 1.60 -3.99
N LEU A 840 -25.47 2.56 -4.42
CA LEU A 840 -26.93 2.48 -4.58
C LEU A 840 -27.35 2.42 -6.06
N ARG A 841 -26.42 2.12 -6.98
CA ARG A 841 -26.71 2.08 -8.41
C ARG A 841 -27.91 1.19 -8.72
N ASN A 842 -28.86 1.72 -9.49
CA ASN A 842 -30.09 1.05 -9.89
C ASN A 842 -30.97 0.55 -8.72
N ALA A 843 -30.76 1.04 -7.49
CA ALA A 843 -31.63 0.70 -6.37
C ALA A 843 -33.03 1.34 -6.52
N ASP A 844 -34.01 0.80 -5.81
CA ASP A 844 -35.31 1.43 -5.62
C ASP A 844 -35.38 2.06 -4.23
N LEU A 845 -35.37 3.39 -4.18
CA LEU A 845 -35.56 4.25 -3.01
C LEU A 845 -36.87 5.05 -3.12
N SER A 846 -37.81 4.63 -3.96
CA SER A 846 -39.09 5.35 -4.09
C SER A 846 -39.84 5.43 -2.78
N GLY A 847 -40.43 6.60 -2.48
CA GLY A 847 -41.18 6.85 -1.24
C GLY A 847 -40.35 6.80 0.06
N THR A 848 -39.02 6.62 -0.02
CA THR A 848 -38.19 6.49 1.18
C THR A 848 -38.12 7.75 2.02
N ASN A 849 -37.94 7.59 3.33
CA ASN A 849 -37.63 8.69 4.24
C ASN A 849 -36.12 8.78 4.46
N LEU A 850 -35.47 9.72 3.79
CA LEU A 850 -34.04 10.04 3.84
C LEU A 850 -33.77 11.39 4.50
N ILE A 851 -34.71 11.90 5.32
CA ILE A 851 -34.55 13.17 6.04
C ILE A 851 -33.24 13.16 6.82
N ARG A 852 -32.38 14.16 6.55
CA ARG A 852 -31.05 14.33 7.18
C ARG A 852 -30.10 13.13 7.02
N ALA A 853 -30.33 12.22 6.06
CA ALA A 853 -29.37 11.18 5.75
C ALA A 853 -28.08 11.78 5.18
N ASP A 854 -26.96 11.09 5.40
CA ASP A 854 -25.68 11.40 4.79
C ASP A 854 -25.43 10.43 3.62
N LEU A 855 -25.46 10.96 2.40
CA LEU A 855 -25.22 10.27 1.13
C LEU A 855 -24.05 10.92 0.37
N ARG A 856 -23.13 11.58 1.09
CA ARG A 856 -21.93 12.16 0.48
C ARG A 856 -21.16 11.10 -0.29
N ASN A 857 -20.74 11.42 -1.52
CA ASN A 857 -19.97 10.52 -2.38
C ASN A 857 -20.68 9.21 -2.76
N ALA A 858 -21.95 9.01 -2.41
CA ALA A 858 -22.69 7.82 -2.80
C ALA A 858 -22.90 7.77 -4.31
N ASP A 859 -22.95 6.57 -4.88
CA ASP A 859 -23.29 6.35 -6.27
C ASP A 859 -24.74 5.88 -6.39
N LEU A 860 -25.61 6.78 -6.83
CA LEU A 860 -27.04 6.59 -7.04
C LEU A 860 -27.38 6.61 -8.55
N SER A 861 -26.43 6.28 -9.42
CA SER A 861 -26.67 6.26 -10.86
C SER A 861 -27.76 5.25 -11.22
N GLY A 862 -28.75 5.68 -12.02
CA GLY A 862 -29.88 4.83 -12.43
C GLY A 862 -30.91 4.50 -11.34
N THR A 863 -30.78 5.08 -10.14
CA THR A 863 -31.67 4.80 -9.00
C THR A 863 -33.07 5.39 -9.22
N ASN A 864 -34.10 4.72 -8.69
CA ASN A 864 -35.42 5.30 -8.51
C ASN A 864 -35.52 5.94 -7.12
N ILE A 865 -35.61 7.27 -7.03
CA ILE A 865 -35.77 8.03 -5.78
C ILE A 865 -37.02 8.93 -5.89
N SER A 866 -37.99 8.52 -6.71
CA SER A 866 -39.25 9.25 -6.86
C SER A 866 -40.04 9.29 -5.56
N ASP A 867 -40.74 10.40 -5.31
CA ASP A 867 -41.58 10.63 -4.13
C ASP A 867 -40.86 10.55 -2.76
N ALA A 868 -39.52 10.42 -2.73
CA ALA A 868 -38.77 10.29 -1.49
C ALA A 868 -38.67 11.61 -0.70
N ASP A 869 -38.63 11.52 0.62
CA ASP A 869 -38.38 12.65 1.52
C ASP A 869 -36.88 12.78 1.81
N LEU A 870 -36.22 13.72 1.12
CA LEU A 870 -34.80 14.03 1.21
C LEU A 870 -34.55 15.39 1.89
N ILE A 871 -35.48 15.85 2.75
CA ILE A 871 -35.34 17.16 3.39
C ILE A 871 -34.07 17.19 4.25
N HIS A 872 -33.23 18.21 4.04
CA HIS A 872 -31.92 18.36 4.70
C HIS A 872 -30.92 17.21 4.45
N VAL A 873 -31.10 16.39 3.40
CA VAL A 873 -30.12 15.36 3.03
C VAL A 873 -28.77 15.99 2.65
N ASN A 874 -27.69 15.26 2.89
CA ASN A 874 -26.36 15.63 2.42
C ASN A 874 -25.95 14.72 1.26
N LEU A 875 -26.03 15.22 0.03
CA LEU A 875 -25.66 14.53 -1.21
C LEU A 875 -24.38 15.12 -1.82
N ARG A 876 -23.58 15.85 -1.04
CA ARG A 876 -22.41 16.54 -1.57
C ARG A 876 -21.49 15.56 -2.32
N ASN A 877 -21.30 15.86 -3.61
CA ASN A 877 -20.55 15.07 -4.61
C ASN A 877 -21.03 13.62 -4.80
N ALA A 878 -22.31 13.36 -4.59
CA ALA A 878 -22.91 12.12 -5.01
C ALA A 878 -23.03 12.06 -6.55
N GLU A 879 -23.08 10.85 -7.10
CA GLU A 879 -23.36 10.60 -8.51
C GLU A 879 -24.84 10.20 -8.64
N LEU A 880 -25.66 11.08 -9.20
CA LEU A 880 -27.08 10.85 -9.52
C LEU A 880 -27.26 10.92 -11.03
N ILE A 881 -26.50 10.13 -11.79
CA ILE A 881 -26.57 10.08 -13.25
C ILE A 881 -27.79 9.26 -13.67
N ARG A 882 -28.65 9.82 -14.54
CA ARG A 882 -29.87 9.16 -15.05
C ARG A 882 -30.77 8.60 -13.94
N THR A 883 -30.87 9.34 -12.85
CA THR A 883 -31.69 9.01 -11.68
C THR A 883 -33.12 9.54 -11.87
N ASP A 884 -34.11 8.79 -11.41
CA ASP A 884 -35.49 9.25 -11.31
C ASP A 884 -35.72 9.91 -9.95
N LEU A 885 -35.91 11.23 -9.94
CA LEU A 885 -36.17 12.05 -8.75
C LEU A 885 -37.54 12.72 -8.83
N ARG A 886 -38.45 12.17 -9.65
CA ARG A 886 -39.77 12.75 -9.86
C ARG A 886 -40.49 12.96 -8.55
N SER A 887 -40.97 14.19 -8.34
CA SER A 887 -41.73 14.58 -7.14
C SER A 887 -41.02 14.37 -5.79
N ALA A 888 -39.70 14.15 -5.77
CA ALA A 888 -38.95 14.03 -4.52
C ALA A 888 -38.81 15.37 -3.76
N TYR A 889 -38.63 15.32 -2.45
CA TYR A 889 -38.53 16.49 -1.57
C TYR A 889 -37.08 16.75 -1.14
N LEU A 890 -36.37 17.63 -1.83
CA LEU A 890 -34.97 18.02 -1.57
C LEU A 890 -34.85 19.39 -0.88
N THR A 891 -35.87 19.81 -0.14
CA THR A 891 -35.87 21.11 0.54
C THR A 891 -34.65 21.26 1.45
N ARG A 892 -33.86 22.31 1.24
CA ARG A 892 -32.63 22.62 2.00
C ARG A 892 -31.59 21.47 2.02
N ALA A 893 -31.55 20.65 0.98
CA ALA A 893 -30.51 19.64 0.79
C ALA A 893 -29.15 20.29 0.46
N ASP A 894 -28.05 19.66 0.90
CA ASP A 894 -26.69 19.98 0.45
C ASP A 894 -26.36 19.13 -0.78
N LEU A 895 -26.42 19.74 -1.96
CA LEU A 895 -26.20 19.10 -3.26
C LEU A 895 -24.89 19.58 -3.91
N ARG A 896 -23.95 20.14 -3.15
CA ARG A 896 -22.75 20.76 -3.73
C ARG A 896 -21.93 19.77 -4.55
N SER A 897 -21.56 20.18 -5.77
CA SER A 897 -20.75 19.38 -6.70
C SER A 897 -21.34 18.01 -7.05
N THR A 898 -22.66 17.85 -6.94
CA THR A 898 -23.39 16.63 -7.31
C THR A 898 -23.57 16.53 -8.81
N ASN A 899 -23.55 15.31 -9.36
CA ASN A 899 -23.77 15.06 -10.77
C ASN A 899 -25.17 14.49 -11.03
N PHE A 900 -26.08 15.29 -11.56
CA PHE A 900 -27.44 14.95 -11.97
C PHE A 900 -27.58 14.70 -13.48
N SER A 901 -26.51 14.36 -14.18
CA SER A 901 -26.56 14.34 -15.65
C SER A 901 -27.57 13.31 -16.19
N GLY A 902 -28.46 13.77 -17.07
CA GLY A 902 -29.51 12.96 -17.68
C GLY A 902 -30.63 12.51 -16.73
N SER A 903 -30.75 13.10 -15.55
CA SER A 903 -31.73 12.70 -14.53
C SER A 903 -33.10 13.34 -14.72
N ASP A 904 -34.16 12.68 -14.24
CA ASP A 904 -35.51 13.22 -14.22
C ASP A 904 -35.77 13.91 -12.89
N LEU A 905 -35.75 15.24 -12.90
CA LEU A 905 -36.01 16.10 -11.75
C LEU A 905 -37.43 16.71 -11.85
N SER A 906 -38.34 16.12 -12.62
CA SER A 906 -39.64 16.74 -12.85
C SER A 906 -40.50 16.76 -11.58
N GLY A 907 -41.06 17.94 -11.28
CA GLY A 907 -41.85 18.18 -10.07
C GLY A 907 -41.08 18.14 -8.74
N VAL A 908 -39.74 18.02 -8.74
CA VAL A 908 -38.93 17.96 -7.53
C VAL A 908 -39.00 19.27 -6.71
N ASP A 909 -38.99 19.19 -5.37
CA ASP A 909 -38.88 20.36 -4.51
C ASP A 909 -37.44 20.61 -4.07
N LEU A 910 -36.72 21.49 -4.78
CA LEU A 910 -35.35 21.92 -4.48
C LEU A 910 -35.29 23.22 -3.69
N SER A 911 -36.39 23.61 -3.03
CA SER A 911 -36.44 24.93 -2.37
C SER A 911 -35.38 25.08 -1.27
N GLY A 912 -34.58 26.14 -1.38
CA GLY A 912 -33.48 26.42 -0.47
C GLY A 912 -32.31 25.43 -0.51
N ALA A 913 -32.25 24.51 -1.47
CA ALA A 913 -31.13 23.57 -1.61
C ALA A 913 -29.86 24.27 -2.12
N ASP A 914 -28.69 23.71 -1.80
CA ASP A 914 -27.39 24.19 -2.29
C ASP A 914 -26.89 23.34 -3.46
N LEU A 915 -27.12 23.78 -4.69
CA LEU A 915 -26.67 23.16 -5.94
C LEU A 915 -25.39 23.82 -6.49
N SER A 916 -24.56 24.45 -5.64
CA SER A 916 -23.35 25.07 -6.18
C SER A 916 -22.39 24.05 -6.79
N GLY A 917 -21.94 24.32 -8.01
CA GLY A 917 -21.03 23.48 -8.78
C GLY A 917 -21.63 22.15 -9.27
N THR A 918 -22.95 21.96 -9.23
CA THR A 918 -23.58 20.73 -9.72
C THR A 918 -23.52 20.61 -11.24
N ASN A 919 -23.47 19.38 -11.74
CA ASN A 919 -23.72 19.10 -13.15
C ASN A 919 -25.17 18.66 -13.34
N ILE A 920 -26.03 19.47 -13.97
CA ILE A 920 -27.44 19.12 -14.24
C ILE A 920 -27.63 18.96 -15.76
N SER A 921 -26.57 18.63 -16.50
CA SER A 921 -26.65 18.53 -17.95
C SER A 921 -27.65 17.46 -18.40
N ASP A 922 -28.41 17.74 -19.46
CA ASP A 922 -29.39 16.81 -20.05
C ASP A 922 -30.54 16.37 -19.11
N ALA A 923 -30.69 17.00 -17.93
CA ALA A 923 -31.72 16.67 -16.96
C ALA A 923 -33.08 17.33 -17.24
N ASP A 924 -34.17 16.75 -16.74
CA ASP A 924 -35.52 17.30 -16.87
C ASP A 924 -35.99 18.02 -15.60
N LEU A 925 -36.07 19.35 -15.63
CA LEU A 925 -36.52 20.22 -14.54
C LEU A 925 -38.00 20.66 -14.69
N SER A 926 -38.79 19.99 -15.51
CA SER A 926 -40.20 20.34 -15.74
C SER A 926 -40.99 20.38 -14.43
N GLY A 927 -41.53 21.54 -14.06
CA GLY A 927 -42.29 21.71 -12.81
C GLY A 927 -41.45 21.74 -11.52
N ALA A 928 -40.12 21.68 -11.60
CA ALA A 928 -39.25 21.72 -10.43
C ALA A 928 -39.35 23.05 -9.66
N ASN A 929 -39.26 23.00 -8.33
CA ASN A 929 -39.27 24.18 -7.46
C ASN A 929 -37.86 24.56 -7.00
N LEU A 930 -37.21 25.51 -7.68
CA LEU A 930 -35.85 25.99 -7.37
C LEU A 930 -35.86 27.26 -6.49
N ARG A 931 -36.97 27.55 -5.82
CA ARG A 931 -37.11 28.77 -5.00
C ARG A 931 -36.00 28.88 -3.95
N SER A 932 -35.29 30.00 -3.93
CA SER A 932 -34.20 30.23 -2.97
C SER A 932 -33.03 29.23 -3.05
N ALA A 933 -32.94 28.41 -4.09
CA ALA A 933 -31.82 27.49 -4.30
C ALA A 933 -30.53 28.25 -4.67
N ASN A 934 -29.37 27.73 -4.27
CA ASN A 934 -28.07 28.24 -4.69
C ASN A 934 -27.59 27.49 -5.94
N LEU A 935 -27.36 28.20 -7.03
CA LEU A 935 -27.03 27.65 -8.36
C LEU A 935 -25.68 28.16 -8.89
N ARG A 936 -24.79 28.69 -8.03
CA ARG A 936 -23.47 29.17 -8.46
C ARG A 936 -22.70 28.10 -9.22
N SER A 937 -22.19 28.44 -10.40
CA SER A 937 -21.39 27.53 -11.24
C SER A 937 -22.07 26.20 -11.61
N ALA A 938 -23.39 26.08 -11.45
CA ALA A 938 -24.11 24.88 -11.89
C ALA A 938 -24.13 24.80 -13.43
N ASN A 939 -23.98 23.60 -13.98
CA ASN A 939 -23.99 23.35 -15.42
C ASN A 939 -25.41 23.03 -15.92
N PHE A 940 -25.91 23.81 -16.88
CA PHE A 940 -27.27 23.77 -17.42
C PHE A 940 -27.33 23.24 -18.86
N SER A 941 -26.25 22.67 -19.40
CA SER A 941 -26.24 22.18 -20.79
C SER A 941 -27.43 21.27 -21.09
N ASN A 942 -28.22 21.58 -22.13
CA ASN A 942 -29.30 20.73 -22.64
C ASN A 942 -30.40 20.33 -21.63
N ILE A 943 -30.65 21.11 -20.57
CA ILE A 943 -31.76 20.79 -19.66
C ILE A 943 -33.12 20.85 -20.36
N LYS A 944 -34.16 20.24 -19.76
CA LYS A 944 -35.57 20.48 -20.11
C LYS A 944 -36.26 21.25 -18.99
N TRP A 945 -37.21 22.10 -19.32
CA TRP A 945 -37.99 22.88 -18.35
C TRP A 945 -39.37 23.24 -18.95
N ASN A 946 -40.28 23.73 -18.12
CA ASN A 946 -41.59 24.21 -18.57
C ASN A 946 -42.05 25.43 -17.74
N ASN A 947 -43.25 25.95 -18.03
CA ASN A 947 -43.81 27.13 -17.34
C ASN A 947 -44.18 26.89 -15.86
N GLN A 948 -44.06 25.66 -15.36
CA GLN A 948 -44.28 25.34 -13.95
C GLN A 948 -42.97 25.32 -13.15
N THR A 949 -41.80 25.38 -13.81
CA THR A 949 -40.50 25.43 -13.16
C THR A 949 -40.31 26.79 -12.46
N LYS A 950 -40.03 26.79 -11.15
CA LYS A 950 -40.02 28.00 -10.31
C LYS A 950 -38.61 28.49 -10.02
N TRP A 951 -38.26 29.69 -10.48
CA TRP A 951 -36.91 30.28 -10.37
C TRP A 951 -36.77 31.39 -9.32
N SER A 952 -37.86 31.80 -8.66
CA SER A 952 -37.86 33.01 -7.83
C SER A 952 -36.89 32.93 -6.64
N ASN A 953 -36.14 34.01 -6.39
CA ASN A 953 -35.18 34.17 -5.29
C ASN A 953 -33.93 33.26 -5.34
N THR A 954 -33.58 32.66 -6.48
CA THR A 954 -32.36 31.84 -6.62
C THR A 954 -31.08 32.65 -6.38
N ILE A 955 -30.09 32.03 -5.74
CA ILE A 955 -28.78 32.61 -5.43
C ILE A 955 -27.77 32.14 -6.47
N GLY A 956 -26.91 33.03 -6.98
CA GLY A 956 -25.84 32.65 -7.91
C GLY A 956 -26.29 32.21 -9.31
N LEU A 957 -27.56 32.41 -9.68
CA LEU A 957 -28.09 31.96 -10.97
C LEU A 957 -27.37 32.62 -12.16
N HIS A 958 -26.93 33.87 -11.99
CA HIS A 958 -26.13 34.61 -12.97
C HIS A 958 -24.72 34.03 -13.19
N GLU A 959 -24.26 33.11 -12.34
CA GLU A 959 -22.98 32.39 -12.47
C GLU A 959 -23.16 30.97 -13.04
N ALA A 960 -24.39 30.57 -13.41
CA ALA A 960 -24.65 29.29 -14.04
C ALA A 960 -23.94 29.19 -15.40
N ARG A 961 -23.53 27.98 -15.79
CA ARG A 961 -22.74 27.70 -17.00
C ARG A 961 -23.59 27.00 -18.03
N GLU A 962 -23.31 27.26 -19.31
CA GLU A 962 -23.94 26.58 -20.46
C GLU A 962 -25.48 26.63 -20.44
N VAL A 963 -26.06 27.77 -20.06
CA VAL A 963 -27.51 27.97 -19.99
C VAL A 963 -28.11 28.04 -21.41
N PRO A 964 -29.13 27.23 -21.75
CA PRO A 964 -29.76 27.23 -23.08
C PRO A 964 -30.29 28.60 -23.50
N GLU A 965 -30.14 28.96 -24.79
CA GLU A 965 -30.50 30.29 -25.31
C GLU A 965 -32.01 30.60 -25.18
N ASP A 966 -32.85 29.61 -25.37
CA ASP A 966 -34.31 29.69 -25.23
C ASP A 966 -34.75 29.84 -23.77
N LEU A 967 -34.00 29.28 -22.80
CA LEU A 967 -34.23 29.54 -21.38
C LEU A 967 -33.85 30.98 -21.00
N GLN A 968 -32.77 31.53 -21.59
CA GLN A 968 -32.38 32.91 -21.35
C GLN A 968 -33.44 33.91 -21.82
N GLN A 969 -34.25 33.55 -22.82
CA GLN A 969 -35.37 34.36 -23.32
C GLN A 969 -36.65 34.24 -22.48
N ASN A 970 -36.71 33.31 -21.52
CA ASN A 970 -37.86 33.14 -20.65
C ASN A 970 -37.96 34.33 -19.65
N PRO A 971 -39.09 35.06 -19.59
CA PRO A 971 -39.23 36.24 -18.74
C PRO A 971 -39.04 35.97 -17.24
N GLU A 972 -39.51 34.83 -16.74
CA GLU A 972 -39.38 34.48 -15.32
C GLU A 972 -37.94 34.14 -14.97
N PHE A 973 -37.24 33.40 -15.84
CA PHE A 973 -35.83 33.09 -15.69
C PHE A 973 -34.96 34.36 -15.74
N ALA A 974 -35.17 35.23 -16.73
CA ALA A 974 -34.44 36.50 -16.85
C ALA A 974 -34.65 37.41 -15.63
N ALA A 975 -35.87 37.47 -15.09
CA ALA A 975 -36.16 38.21 -13.86
C ALA A 975 -35.42 37.61 -12.66
N ALA A 976 -35.36 36.28 -12.54
CA ALA A 976 -34.62 35.60 -11.48
C ALA A 976 -33.10 35.83 -11.57
N VAL A 977 -32.53 35.84 -12.78
CA VAL A 977 -31.11 36.17 -13.01
C VAL A 977 -30.81 37.58 -12.53
N ALA A 978 -31.63 38.57 -12.91
CA ALA A 978 -31.47 39.96 -12.50
C ALA A 978 -31.58 40.14 -10.97
N GLN A 979 -32.55 39.47 -10.34
CA GLN A 979 -32.68 39.45 -8.87
C GLN A 979 -31.44 38.86 -8.20
N SER A 980 -30.92 37.75 -8.75
CA SER A 980 -29.74 37.05 -8.22
C SER A 980 -28.47 37.90 -8.31
N GLN A 981 -28.29 38.62 -9.43
CA GLN A 981 -27.16 39.51 -9.65
C GLN A 981 -27.23 40.73 -8.72
N ALA A 982 -28.41 41.34 -8.56
CA ALA A 982 -28.61 42.47 -7.64
C ALA A 982 -28.35 42.08 -6.19
N ALA A 983 -28.82 40.90 -5.76
CA ALA A 983 -28.56 40.38 -4.41
C ALA A 983 -27.07 40.12 -4.16
N SER A 984 -26.33 39.64 -5.17
CA SER A 984 -24.89 39.37 -5.06
C SER A 984 -24.07 40.65 -4.97
N GLN A 985 -24.49 41.72 -5.66
CA GLN A 985 -23.88 43.05 -5.57
C GLN A 985 -24.14 43.75 -4.23
N GLN A 986 -25.21 43.41 -3.51
CA GLN A 986 -25.48 43.93 -2.17
C GLN A 986 -24.72 43.21 -1.05
N GLN A 987 -24.17 42.02 -1.33
CA GLN A 987 -23.38 41.22 -0.38
C GLN A 987 -21.87 41.46 -0.50
N GLN A 988 -21.39 42.09 -1.58
CA GLN A 988 -20.03 42.61 -1.75
C GLN A 988 -19.94 44.03 -1.21
#